data_AF-A0A914DWT6-F1
#
_entry.id   AF-A0A914DWT6-F1
#
_cell.length_a   1.000
_cell.length_b   1.000
_cell.length_c   1.000
_cell.angle_alpha   90.00
_cell.angle_beta   90.00
_cell.angle_gamma   90.00
#
_symmetry.space_group_name_H-M   'P 1'
#
loop_
_entity.id
_entity.type
_entity.pdbx_description
1 polymer ?
#
loop_
_entity_poly.entity_id
_entity_poly.type
_entity_poly.pdbx_seq_one_letter_code
_entity_poly.pdbx_strand_id
1 'polypeptide(L)'
;MNVMPKTLKLLKQRGVEFKHGFVSTPICCPSRSSILTGLYVHNHNVMTNNQNCSGPEWRNIHEQRTFAVYLKEIGYDTGYFGKYLNEYDGSYIPPGWTSWMGQIKNSRFYNYTINLNGVKIKHGFDYEEDYFTDRITNQTLEFIQDHVMHHAEDPFLAVVSYPAPHGPEDPAPQYSHLFDGVETHRTESWNYAPNPDKQWLLQHTGKMEPAHVVFTDLLHKRRLQTLQSVDDAVHKIASELRFLNELSNTFIIFTSDHGYHLGQFGLIKGKNMPYEFDIKVPFFMRGPGLQRDVEINSIVSNIDIAPTIIDMAGLNIPKHMDGRSILDLIGTGYKHKRAHFNANISTTENKSWRQTLLIERGKMPKLGKIRDRFLKQREKFKKEIRIDIECSKPEYQAPCKPNQHWHCLKNAVGRWRIYKCRENGKDLEKCKCGKRRNKRDANDSDEQDSLDNMKPVKEMEENEEEMEENQWFQGIMDDDEIVYPISAKQRRSIATFRPILQSFEEKDDSNSKTPTFPSIENDHIEALCQQYNSSIFCHYLDHDQDLETWNKQKKKIDGKIATLRMKLSTFKDIRKQLRQNRPTVKTKIENEENSETCKCEHDDTHPLLKDDVPITDQELLEYQNRRRESRRRSKNSRIRPRTDPKTSMNSRTEKALRKNCSVPQMNCFKHNAEHWKTPPFWPEELGEFCFCQNSNNNTYWCLRTVNETHNFLYCEFITNFISYYDLNSDPYQKQFQIK
;
A
#
# COMPACT_ATOMS: atom_id res chain seq x y z
N MET A 1 -9.16 -9.72 -12.19
CA MET A 1 -8.48 -10.21 -13.41
C MET A 1 -9.38 -10.32 -14.65
N ASN A 2 -10.71 -10.24 -14.54
CA ASN A 2 -11.64 -10.45 -15.67
C ASN A 2 -11.43 -9.53 -16.88
N VAL A 3 -10.75 -8.40 -16.71
CA VAL A 3 -10.37 -7.50 -17.81
C VAL A 3 -9.17 -7.99 -18.62
N MET A 4 -8.51 -9.08 -18.24
CA MET A 4 -7.39 -9.69 -18.95
C MET A 4 -7.77 -11.09 -19.47
N PRO A 5 -8.76 -11.19 -20.38
CA PRO A 5 -9.30 -12.47 -20.82
C PRO A 5 -8.27 -13.35 -21.54
N LYS A 6 -7.30 -12.77 -22.26
CA LYS A 6 -6.27 -13.55 -22.97
C LYS A 6 -5.35 -14.24 -21.98
N THR A 7 -4.93 -13.52 -20.94
CA THR A 7 -4.11 -14.01 -19.83
C THR A 7 -4.83 -15.10 -19.05
N LEU A 8 -6.10 -14.89 -18.70
CA LEU A 8 -6.90 -15.92 -18.00
C LEU A 8 -7.04 -17.20 -18.83
N LYS A 9 -7.32 -17.08 -20.13
CA LYS A 9 -7.39 -18.24 -21.04
C LYS A 9 -6.04 -18.95 -21.18
N LEU A 10 -4.94 -18.22 -21.19
CA LEU A 10 -3.60 -18.77 -21.41
C LEU A 10 -2.97 -19.36 -20.17
N LEU A 11 -3.24 -18.80 -18.99
CA LEU A 11 -2.55 -19.16 -17.74
C LEU A 11 -3.48 -19.83 -16.73
N LYS A 12 -4.67 -19.29 -16.47
CA LYS A 12 -5.64 -19.90 -15.55
C LYS A 12 -6.21 -21.20 -16.14
N GLN A 13 -6.90 -21.12 -17.28
CA GLN A 13 -7.57 -22.29 -17.89
C GLN A 13 -6.61 -23.37 -18.42
N ARG A 14 -5.32 -23.03 -18.58
CA ARG A 14 -4.29 -23.94 -19.13
C ARG A 14 -3.16 -24.20 -18.14
N GLY A 15 -3.36 -23.85 -16.88
CA GLY A 15 -2.40 -24.02 -15.80
C GLY A 15 -3.10 -24.12 -14.46
N VAL A 16 -2.43 -23.62 -13.44
CA VAL A 16 -2.84 -23.66 -12.04
C VAL A 16 -3.02 -22.24 -11.52
N GLU A 17 -4.11 -22.00 -10.80
CA GLU A 17 -4.33 -20.78 -10.03
C GLU A 17 -4.11 -21.05 -8.54
N PHE A 18 -3.36 -20.19 -7.87
CA PHE A 18 -3.28 -20.18 -6.42
C PHE A 18 -4.21 -19.11 -5.86
N LYS A 19 -5.32 -19.51 -5.23
CA LYS A 19 -6.34 -18.57 -4.72
C LYS A 19 -5.80 -17.62 -3.65
N HIS A 20 -4.81 -18.09 -2.91
CA HIS A 20 -4.20 -17.40 -1.77
C HIS A 20 -2.76 -16.97 -2.08
N GLY A 21 -2.58 -16.31 -3.23
CA GLY A 21 -1.35 -15.58 -3.56
C GLY A 21 -1.27 -14.26 -2.78
N PHE A 22 -0.31 -14.16 -1.86
CA PHE A 22 -0.08 -12.98 -1.04
C PHE A 22 1.33 -12.42 -1.21
N VAL A 23 1.55 -11.17 -0.82
CA VAL A 23 2.89 -10.60 -0.72
C VAL A 23 3.30 -10.46 0.74
N SER A 24 4.57 -10.71 1.03
CA SER A 24 5.17 -10.46 2.35
C SER A 24 5.11 -8.99 2.76
N THR A 25 5.03 -8.08 1.78
CA THR A 25 4.96 -6.64 2.01
C THR A 25 4.33 -5.90 0.81
N PRO A 26 3.35 -5.00 1.01
CA PRO A 26 2.63 -4.35 -0.08
C PRO A 26 3.34 -3.08 -0.61
N ILE A 27 4.66 -3.14 -0.82
CA ILE A 27 5.52 -2.02 -1.24
C ILE A 27 6.44 -2.48 -2.38
N CYS A 28 6.60 -1.69 -3.45
CA CYS A 28 7.37 -2.07 -4.65
C CYS A 28 8.77 -2.63 -4.35
N CYS A 29 9.68 -1.80 -3.83
CA CYS A 29 11.08 -2.21 -3.70
C CYS A 29 11.31 -3.32 -2.67
N PRO A 30 10.71 -3.24 -1.46
CA PRO A 30 10.73 -4.35 -0.51
C PRO A 30 10.19 -5.66 -1.11
N SER A 31 9.01 -5.63 -1.75
CA SER A 31 8.40 -6.83 -2.34
C SER A 31 9.25 -7.42 -3.46
N ARG A 32 9.79 -6.58 -4.36
CA ARG A 32 10.68 -7.03 -5.44
C ARG A 32 11.99 -7.59 -4.91
N SER A 33 12.51 -7.03 -3.83
CA SER A 33 13.66 -7.60 -3.12
C SER A 33 13.34 -8.98 -2.58
N SER A 34 12.14 -9.18 -2.00
CA SER A 34 11.65 -10.50 -1.59
C SER A 34 11.52 -11.48 -2.76
N ILE A 35 11.01 -11.04 -3.92
CA ILE A 35 10.90 -11.88 -5.13
C ILE A 35 12.28 -12.33 -5.62
N LEU A 36 13.25 -11.41 -5.68
CA LEU A 36 14.59 -11.70 -6.21
C LEU A 36 15.42 -12.61 -5.31
N THR A 37 15.23 -12.51 -3.99
CA THR A 37 16.09 -13.17 -2.99
C THR A 37 15.42 -14.34 -2.28
N GLY A 38 14.09 -14.45 -2.33
CA GLY A 38 13.33 -15.41 -1.53
C GLY A 38 13.33 -15.11 -0.02
N LEU A 39 13.66 -13.87 0.37
CA LEU A 39 13.78 -13.44 1.76
C LEU A 39 12.62 -12.55 2.21
N TYR A 40 12.24 -12.66 3.48
CA TYR A 40 11.40 -11.68 4.16
C TYR A 40 12.12 -10.33 4.32
N VAL A 41 11.32 -9.28 4.57
CA VAL A 41 11.79 -7.90 4.68
C VAL A 41 12.75 -7.71 5.83
N HIS A 42 12.49 -8.36 6.97
CA HIS A 42 13.39 -8.32 8.11
C HIS A 42 14.74 -9.00 7.87
N ASN A 43 14.86 -9.88 6.86
CA ASN A 43 16.10 -10.55 6.51
C ASN A 43 16.91 -9.78 5.46
N HIS A 44 16.26 -9.20 4.45
CA HIS A 44 16.94 -8.38 3.44
C HIS A 44 17.03 -6.88 3.76
N ASN A 45 16.38 -6.41 4.83
CA ASN A 45 16.45 -5.04 5.35
C ASN A 45 16.06 -3.91 4.38
N VAL A 46 15.33 -4.20 3.30
CA VAL A 46 14.80 -3.18 2.37
C VAL A 46 13.39 -2.83 2.78
N MET A 47 13.22 -1.77 3.54
CA MET A 47 11.96 -1.47 4.26
C MET A 47 11.02 -0.50 3.52
N THR A 48 11.55 0.26 2.55
CA THR A 48 10.80 1.29 1.82
C THR A 48 11.28 1.37 0.38
N ASN A 49 10.61 2.16 -0.46
CA ASN A 49 11.05 2.41 -1.83
C ASN A 49 12.34 3.23 -1.95
N ASN A 50 12.80 3.86 -0.86
CA ASN A 50 13.94 4.78 -0.91
C ASN A 50 15.11 4.24 -0.07
N GLN A 51 14.84 3.91 1.20
CA GLN A 51 15.87 3.46 2.13
C GLN A 51 16.34 2.04 1.79
N ASN A 52 17.63 1.90 1.47
CA ASN A 52 18.30 0.65 1.07
C ASN A 52 17.75 -0.04 -0.18
N CYS A 53 16.74 0.54 -0.83
CA CYS A 53 16.27 0.06 -2.12
C CYS A 53 17.40 0.22 -3.15
N SER A 54 17.86 -0.86 -3.79
CA SER A 54 19.02 -0.82 -4.71
C SER A 54 20.27 -0.13 -4.11
N GLY A 55 20.36 -0.03 -2.79
CA GLY A 55 21.41 0.70 -2.08
C GLY A 55 22.73 -0.07 -2.08
N PRO A 56 23.85 0.57 -1.72
CA PRO A 56 25.16 -0.12 -1.67
C PRO A 56 25.16 -1.40 -0.84
N GLU A 57 24.50 -1.41 0.32
CA GLU A 57 24.38 -2.59 1.17
C GLU A 57 23.60 -3.72 0.47
N TRP A 58 22.43 -3.40 -0.09
CA TRP A 58 21.64 -4.38 -0.84
C TRP A 58 22.40 -4.96 -2.05
N ARG A 59 23.09 -4.10 -2.82
CA ARG A 59 23.91 -4.52 -3.97
C ARG A 59 25.05 -5.44 -3.57
N ASN A 60 25.74 -5.11 -2.48
CA ASN A 60 26.91 -5.87 -2.03
C ASN A 60 26.54 -7.22 -1.39
N ILE A 61 25.36 -7.32 -0.76
CA ILE A 61 24.97 -8.51 0.03
C ILE A 61 23.94 -9.37 -0.70
N HIS A 62 22.85 -8.77 -1.17
CA HIS A 62 21.66 -9.49 -1.62
C HIS A 62 21.60 -9.65 -3.13
N GLU A 63 22.06 -8.66 -3.90
CA GLU A 63 22.00 -8.71 -5.37
C GLU A 63 22.84 -9.85 -5.96
N GLN A 64 23.98 -10.16 -5.32
CA GLN A 64 24.85 -11.30 -5.66
C GLN A 64 24.26 -12.67 -5.30
N ARG A 65 23.11 -12.69 -4.60
CA ARG A 65 22.46 -13.92 -4.10
C ARG A 65 21.01 -14.03 -4.59
N THR A 66 20.73 -13.43 -5.74
CA THR A 66 19.40 -13.52 -6.38
C THR A 66 19.28 -14.80 -7.19
N PHE A 67 18.06 -15.26 -7.47
CA PHE A 67 17.84 -16.44 -8.31
C PHE A 67 18.51 -16.33 -9.69
N ALA A 68 18.66 -15.12 -10.23
CA ALA A 68 19.29 -14.89 -11.52
C ALA A 68 20.79 -15.24 -11.51
N VAL A 69 21.50 -14.92 -10.42
CA VAL A 69 22.92 -15.28 -10.27
C VAL A 69 23.07 -16.80 -10.22
N TYR A 70 22.27 -17.48 -9.40
CA TYR A 70 22.31 -18.95 -9.30
C TYR A 70 22.02 -19.63 -10.64
N LEU A 71 21.03 -19.15 -11.40
CA LEU A 71 20.71 -19.71 -12.71
C LEU A 71 21.82 -19.42 -13.73
N LYS A 72 22.39 -18.21 -13.71
CA LYS A 72 23.47 -17.87 -14.63
C LYS A 72 24.72 -18.73 -14.41
N GLU A 73 25.05 -19.04 -13.16
CA GLU A 73 26.20 -19.89 -12.80
C GLU A 73 26.12 -21.32 -13.38
N ILE A 74 24.92 -21.82 -13.64
CA ILE A 74 24.71 -23.16 -14.22
C ILE A 74 24.38 -23.15 -15.72
N GLY A 75 24.59 -22.00 -16.38
CA GLY A 75 24.49 -21.90 -17.84
C GLY A 75 23.14 -21.40 -18.37
N TYR A 76 22.22 -20.92 -17.53
CA TYR A 76 21.01 -20.29 -18.07
C TYR A 76 21.35 -19.00 -18.83
N ASP A 77 20.69 -18.80 -19.95
CA ASP A 77 20.59 -17.49 -20.57
C ASP A 77 19.52 -16.65 -19.86
N THR A 78 19.90 -15.48 -19.35
CA THR A 78 19.09 -14.73 -18.39
C THR A 78 18.76 -13.33 -18.90
N GLY A 79 17.48 -13.04 -19.07
CA GLY A 79 16.94 -11.76 -19.51
C GLY A 79 16.09 -11.07 -18.45
N TYR A 80 16.29 -9.76 -18.23
CA TYR A 80 15.40 -8.93 -17.41
C TYR A 80 14.91 -7.72 -18.21
N PHE A 81 13.60 -7.55 -18.30
CA PHE A 81 12.97 -6.50 -19.11
C PHE A 81 11.94 -5.71 -18.30
N GLY A 82 12.20 -4.42 -18.10
CA GLY A 82 11.26 -3.48 -17.49
C GLY A 82 11.70 -2.91 -16.14
N LYS A 83 10.76 -2.83 -15.20
CA LYS A 83 10.99 -2.20 -13.89
C LYS A 83 11.80 -3.10 -12.97
N TYR A 84 12.96 -2.63 -12.52
CA TYR A 84 13.76 -3.31 -11.49
C TYR A 84 13.41 -2.80 -10.08
N LEU A 85 14.34 -2.16 -9.37
CA LEU A 85 14.17 -1.56 -8.06
C LEU A 85 14.06 -0.03 -8.15
N ASN A 86 13.30 0.59 -7.24
CA ASN A 86 12.92 2.02 -7.32
C ASN A 86 14.08 3.03 -7.37
N GLU A 87 15.22 2.72 -6.75
CA GLU A 87 16.40 3.60 -6.70
C GLU A 87 17.54 3.11 -7.61
N TYR A 88 17.27 2.16 -8.51
CA TYR A 88 18.24 1.77 -9.52
C TYR A 88 18.58 2.97 -10.43
N ASP A 89 19.85 3.30 -10.53
CA ASP A 89 20.36 4.51 -11.17
C ASP A 89 20.88 4.28 -12.60
N GLY A 90 20.83 3.03 -13.08
CA GLY A 90 21.32 2.63 -14.38
C GLY A 90 22.84 2.65 -14.52
N SER A 91 23.61 2.75 -13.44
CA SER A 91 25.09 2.84 -13.52
C SER A 91 25.80 1.53 -13.87
N TYR A 92 25.12 0.38 -13.74
CA TYR A 92 25.66 -0.95 -13.97
C TYR A 92 24.54 -1.92 -14.37
N ILE A 93 24.90 -3.08 -14.92
CA ILE A 93 23.97 -4.21 -15.10
C ILE A 93 24.04 -5.07 -13.83
N PRO A 94 22.90 -5.35 -13.17
CA PRO A 94 22.90 -6.27 -12.04
C PRO A 94 23.48 -7.64 -12.39
N PRO A 95 24.23 -8.28 -11.48
CA PRO A 95 24.79 -9.60 -11.71
C PRO A 95 23.70 -10.63 -12.01
N GLY A 96 24.05 -11.66 -12.77
CA GLY A 96 23.15 -12.76 -13.12
C GLY A 96 22.27 -12.49 -14.33
N TRP A 97 22.33 -11.32 -14.97
CA TRP A 97 21.59 -11.01 -16.19
C TRP A 97 22.52 -10.89 -17.40
N THR A 98 22.23 -11.66 -18.44
CA THR A 98 22.93 -11.66 -19.72
C THR A 98 22.37 -10.56 -20.62
N SER A 99 21.04 -10.50 -20.72
CA SER A 99 20.28 -9.45 -21.39
C SER A 99 19.58 -8.57 -20.36
N TRP A 100 19.74 -7.26 -20.46
CA TRP A 100 19.25 -6.30 -19.49
C TRP A 100 18.58 -5.09 -20.13
N MET A 101 17.33 -4.86 -19.77
CA MET A 101 16.58 -3.64 -20.04
C MET A 101 15.94 -3.15 -18.75
N GLY A 102 16.70 -2.43 -17.93
CA GLY A 102 16.25 -1.93 -16.63
C GLY A 102 15.78 -0.49 -16.67
N GLN A 103 14.54 -0.22 -16.25
CA GLN A 103 14.04 1.16 -16.05
C GLN A 103 14.82 1.87 -14.94
N ILE A 104 15.32 3.07 -15.24
CA ILE A 104 16.01 3.92 -14.27
C ILE A 104 14.98 4.66 -13.42
N LYS A 105 15.08 4.51 -12.10
CA LYS A 105 14.21 5.12 -11.09
C LYS A 105 12.74 4.71 -11.20
N ASN A 106 11.84 5.69 -11.33
CA ASN A 106 10.41 5.50 -11.12
C ASN A 106 9.67 5.06 -12.37
N SER A 107 8.62 4.30 -12.14
CA SER A 107 7.68 3.79 -13.15
C SER A 107 7.01 4.91 -13.93
N ARG A 108 7.18 4.84 -15.25
CA ARG A 108 6.51 5.67 -16.25
C ARG A 108 6.30 4.86 -17.53
N PHE A 109 5.36 5.31 -18.36
CA PHE A 109 5.08 4.72 -19.68
C PHE A 109 5.73 5.51 -20.82
N TYR A 110 5.99 6.80 -20.60
CA TYR A 110 6.65 7.73 -21.52
C TYR A 110 7.66 8.60 -20.77
N ASN A 111 8.60 9.21 -21.49
CA ASN A 111 9.66 10.07 -20.96
C ASN A 111 10.37 9.44 -19.77
N TYR A 112 10.90 8.25 -20.03
CA TYR A 112 11.70 7.45 -19.13
C TYR A 112 13.09 7.24 -19.70
N THR A 113 13.97 6.68 -18.88
CA THR A 113 15.30 6.28 -19.29
C THR A 113 15.49 4.84 -18.85
N ILE A 114 16.07 4.03 -19.73
CA ILE A 114 16.45 2.65 -19.45
C ILE A 114 17.97 2.52 -19.50
N ASN A 115 18.49 1.54 -18.81
CA ASN A 115 19.78 0.95 -19.13
C ASN A 115 19.50 -0.29 -19.98
N LEU A 116 19.90 -0.24 -21.25
CA LEU A 116 19.87 -1.37 -22.18
C LEU A 116 21.30 -1.89 -22.36
N ASN A 117 21.59 -3.05 -21.80
CA ASN A 117 22.90 -3.71 -21.89
C ASN A 117 24.11 -2.79 -21.61
N GLY A 118 23.99 -1.94 -20.59
CA GLY A 118 25.04 -1.00 -20.16
C GLY A 118 24.89 0.41 -20.76
N VAL A 119 24.05 0.59 -21.78
CA VAL A 119 23.84 1.86 -22.48
C VAL A 119 22.58 2.55 -21.94
N LYS A 120 22.71 3.82 -21.53
CA LYS A 120 21.55 4.60 -21.09
C LYS A 120 20.81 5.19 -22.29
N ILE A 121 19.56 4.79 -22.48
CA ILE A 121 18.71 5.25 -23.58
C ILE A 121 17.53 6.04 -23.00
N LYS A 122 17.28 7.23 -23.54
CA LYS A 122 16.16 8.08 -23.16
C LYS A 122 15.07 8.01 -24.23
N HIS A 123 13.85 7.74 -23.78
CA HIS A 123 12.66 7.65 -24.62
C HIS A 123 11.80 8.92 -24.51
N GLY A 124 11.06 9.21 -25.58
CA GLY A 124 10.20 10.37 -25.73
C GLY A 124 8.75 10.11 -25.34
N PHE A 125 7.82 10.56 -26.18
CA PHE A 125 6.37 10.49 -26.00
C PHE A 125 5.64 9.91 -27.22
N ASP A 126 6.36 9.39 -28.20
CA ASP A 126 5.74 8.78 -29.38
C ASP A 126 5.17 7.40 -28.99
N TYR A 127 3.90 7.12 -29.28
CA TYR A 127 3.29 5.85 -28.88
C TYR A 127 3.99 4.66 -29.54
N GLU A 128 4.20 4.72 -30.86
CA GLU A 128 4.72 3.59 -31.64
C GLU A 128 6.16 3.24 -31.24
N GLU A 129 6.95 4.25 -30.86
CA GLU A 129 8.38 4.09 -30.56
C GLU A 129 8.70 4.04 -29.07
N ASP A 130 7.93 4.70 -28.21
CA ASP A 130 8.30 4.92 -26.81
C ASP A 130 7.40 4.21 -25.80
N TYR A 131 6.23 3.67 -26.17
CA TYR A 131 5.33 3.10 -25.16
C TYR A 131 5.96 1.92 -24.43
N PHE A 132 6.24 2.11 -23.13
CA PHE A 132 7.18 1.23 -22.43
C PHE A 132 6.71 -0.23 -22.31
N THR A 133 5.40 -0.47 -22.18
CA THR A 133 4.85 -1.85 -22.15
C THR A 133 5.14 -2.58 -23.45
N ASP A 134 5.02 -1.89 -24.59
CA ASP A 134 5.28 -2.48 -25.90
C ASP A 134 6.79 -2.70 -26.10
N ARG A 135 7.62 -1.74 -25.67
CA ARG A 135 9.09 -1.89 -25.69
C ARG A 135 9.60 -3.06 -24.86
N ILE A 136 9.07 -3.26 -23.64
CA ILE A 136 9.42 -4.41 -22.80
C ILE A 136 9.07 -5.71 -23.54
N THR A 137 7.89 -5.76 -24.17
CA THR A 137 7.41 -6.94 -24.88
C THR A 137 8.28 -7.24 -26.08
N ASN A 138 8.55 -6.24 -26.93
CA ASN A 138 9.37 -6.41 -28.13
C ASN A 138 10.78 -6.89 -27.77
N GLN A 139 11.41 -6.28 -26.77
CA GLN A 139 12.75 -6.71 -26.32
C GLN A 139 12.74 -8.14 -25.76
N THR A 140 11.66 -8.54 -25.09
CA THR A 140 11.50 -9.92 -24.61
C THR A 140 11.36 -10.90 -25.76
N LEU A 141 10.58 -10.54 -26.81
CA LEU A 141 10.42 -11.37 -28.00
C LEU A 141 11.74 -11.53 -28.75
N GLU A 142 12.49 -10.44 -28.94
CA GLU A 142 13.83 -10.46 -29.54
C GLU A 142 14.77 -11.39 -28.76
N PHE A 143 14.79 -11.30 -27.42
CA PHE A 143 15.59 -12.18 -26.57
C PHE A 143 15.22 -13.66 -26.75
N ILE A 144 13.91 -13.98 -26.72
CA ILE A 144 13.45 -15.36 -26.89
C ILE A 144 13.80 -15.89 -28.29
N GLN A 145 13.62 -15.09 -29.33
CA GLN A 145 13.94 -15.45 -30.70
C GLN A 145 15.44 -15.70 -30.89
N ASP A 146 16.28 -14.76 -30.43
CA ASP A 146 17.74 -14.88 -30.48
C ASP A 146 18.22 -16.13 -29.74
N HIS A 147 17.70 -16.35 -28.53
CA HIS A 147 18.01 -17.53 -27.74
C HIS A 147 17.65 -18.83 -28.47
N VAL A 148 16.42 -18.96 -29.00
CA VAL A 148 16.01 -20.17 -29.71
C VAL A 148 16.79 -20.37 -31.02
N MET A 149 17.23 -19.30 -31.68
CA MET A 149 17.99 -19.40 -32.94
C MET A 149 19.47 -19.74 -32.72
N HIS A 150 20.09 -19.23 -31.66
CA HIS A 150 21.55 -19.30 -31.47
C HIS A 150 22.00 -20.11 -30.25
N HIS A 151 21.11 -20.33 -29.29
CA HIS A 151 21.41 -20.91 -27.97
C HIS A 151 20.40 -21.98 -27.53
N ALA A 152 19.75 -22.67 -28.49
CA ALA A 152 18.65 -23.61 -28.22
C ALA A 152 18.98 -24.78 -27.27
N GLU A 153 20.26 -25.12 -27.12
CA GLU A 153 20.72 -26.19 -26.21
C GLU A 153 20.78 -25.73 -24.74
N ASP A 154 20.86 -24.42 -24.50
CA ASP A 154 20.90 -23.83 -23.18
C ASP A 154 19.47 -23.48 -22.72
N PRO A 155 19.13 -23.57 -21.43
CA PRO A 155 17.84 -23.11 -20.94
C PRO A 155 17.85 -21.57 -20.76
N PHE A 156 16.68 -20.93 -20.89
CA PHE A 156 16.54 -19.50 -20.62
C PHE A 156 15.65 -19.17 -19.42
N LEU A 157 15.87 -17.98 -18.86
CA LEU A 157 15.03 -17.31 -17.88
C LEU A 157 14.73 -15.90 -18.37
N ALA A 158 13.46 -15.55 -18.54
CA ALA A 158 13.03 -14.18 -18.84
C ALA A 158 12.16 -13.62 -17.71
N VAL A 159 12.63 -12.56 -17.06
CA VAL A 159 11.82 -11.76 -16.12
C VAL A 159 11.24 -10.56 -16.83
N VAL A 160 9.93 -10.62 -17.07
CA VAL A 160 9.19 -9.58 -17.80
C VAL A 160 8.39 -8.75 -16.80
N SER A 161 8.93 -7.59 -16.43
CA SER A 161 8.41 -6.76 -15.34
C SER A 161 7.78 -5.46 -15.84
N TYR A 162 6.51 -5.54 -16.22
CA TYR A 162 5.71 -4.37 -16.60
C TYR A 162 5.48 -3.39 -15.44
N PRO A 163 5.60 -2.08 -15.66
CA PRO A 163 5.14 -1.08 -14.70
C PRO A 163 3.62 -0.92 -14.69
N ALA A 164 2.92 -1.33 -15.75
CA ALA A 164 1.47 -1.33 -15.82
C ALA A 164 0.85 -2.11 -14.64
N PRO A 165 -0.23 -1.63 -14.00
CA PRO A 165 -0.95 -0.36 -14.21
C PRO A 165 -0.58 0.70 -13.15
N HIS A 166 0.71 0.89 -12.86
CA HIS A 166 1.18 1.93 -11.93
C HIS A 166 0.91 3.34 -12.46
N GLY A 167 0.92 4.35 -11.60
CA GLY A 167 0.78 5.75 -12.00
C GLY A 167 2.06 6.36 -12.59
N PRO A 168 1.95 7.33 -13.52
CA PRO A 168 0.73 7.85 -14.14
C PRO A 168 0.08 6.83 -15.08
N GLU A 169 -1.21 6.55 -14.90
CA GLU A 169 -1.93 5.48 -15.61
C GLU A 169 -2.24 5.90 -17.05
N ASP A 170 -1.22 5.91 -17.91
CA ASP A 170 -1.33 6.25 -19.33
C ASP A 170 -1.58 4.96 -20.16
N PRO A 171 -2.83 4.68 -20.60
CA PRO A 171 -3.11 3.53 -21.46
C PRO A 171 -2.56 3.76 -22.87
N ALA A 172 -2.37 2.67 -23.61
CA ALA A 172 -2.14 2.77 -25.05
C ALA A 172 -3.39 3.37 -25.74
N PRO A 173 -3.23 4.22 -26.78
CA PRO A 173 -4.32 4.99 -27.38
C PRO A 173 -5.54 4.14 -27.78
N GLN A 174 -5.31 2.94 -28.32
CA GLN A 174 -6.34 2.00 -28.77
C GLN A 174 -7.27 1.50 -27.64
N TYR A 175 -6.86 1.59 -26.37
CA TYR A 175 -7.67 1.16 -25.23
C TYR A 175 -8.35 2.32 -24.50
N SER A 176 -8.10 3.57 -24.92
CA SER A 176 -8.57 4.79 -24.23
C SER A 176 -10.10 4.93 -24.13
N HIS A 177 -10.84 4.22 -24.98
CA HIS A 177 -12.31 4.21 -25.01
C HIS A 177 -12.94 3.03 -24.27
N LEU A 178 -12.15 2.11 -23.71
CA LEU A 178 -12.69 0.93 -23.04
C LEU A 178 -13.14 1.23 -21.60
N PHE A 179 -14.07 0.40 -21.09
CA PHE A 179 -14.53 0.38 -19.70
C PHE A 179 -15.22 1.67 -19.22
N ASP A 180 -16.00 2.31 -20.08
CA ASP A 180 -16.91 3.39 -19.66
C ASP A 180 -17.89 2.91 -18.59
N GLY A 181 -18.07 3.71 -17.53
CA GLY A 181 -18.99 3.41 -16.43
C GLY A 181 -18.60 2.21 -15.55
N VAL A 182 -17.34 1.76 -15.58
CA VAL A 182 -16.91 0.60 -14.79
C VAL A 182 -16.82 0.93 -13.29
N GLU A 183 -17.61 0.24 -12.48
CA GLU A 183 -17.65 0.45 -11.02
C GLU A 183 -17.14 -0.73 -10.20
N THR A 184 -16.44 -1.69 -10.82
CA THR A 184 -16.03 -2.95 -10.15
C THR A 184 -15.07 -2.79 -8.96
N HIS A 185 -14.49 -1.60 -8.77
CA HIS A 185 -13.69 -1.27 -7.57
C HIS A 185 -14.55 -0.86 -6.36
N ARG A 186 -15.84 -0.58 -6.55
CA ARG A 186 -16.78 -0.18 -5.49
C ARG A 186 -17.27 -1.40 -4.70
N THR A 187 -16.37 -1.97 -3.89
CA THR A 187 -16.66 -3.09 -2.97
C THR A 187 -17.44 -2.62 -1.74
N GLU A 188 -17.87 -3.53 -0.86
CA GLU A 188 -18.55 -3.13 0.39
C GLU A 188 -17.68 -2.27 1.33
N SER A 189 -16.35 -2.42 1.25
CA SER A 189 -15.39 -1.57 1.96
C SER A 189 -15.12 -0.23 1.25
N TRP A 190 -15.64 -0.01 0.04
CA TRP A 190 -15.46 1.23 -0.71
C TRP A 190 -16.20 2.38 -0.04
N ASN A 191 -15.49 3.48 0.18
CA ASN A 191 -15.97 4.67 0.90
C ASN A 191 -16.54 4.38 2.31
N TYR A 192 -16.20 3.24 2.90
CA TYR A 192 -16.57 2.89 4.27
C TYR A 192 -15.68 3.67 5.25
N ALA A 193 -16.11 4.87 5.64
CA ALA A 193 -15.37 5.75 6.52
C ALA A 193 -16.31 6.70 7.30
N PRO A 194 -15.90 7.20 8.48
CA PRO A 194 -14.66 6.88 9.20
C PRO A 194 -14.68 5.47 9.82
N ASN A 195 -13.51 4.98 10.22
CA ASN A 195 -13.34 3.63 10.77
C ASN A 195 -12.82 3.71 12.22
N PRO A 196 -13.69 3.93 13.22
CA PRO A 196 -13.28 4.10 14.62
C PRO A 196 -12.64 2.84 15.20
N ASP A 197 -12.97 1.69 14.62
CA ASP A 197 -12.50 0.36 15.00
C ASP A 197 -11.12 0.03 14.40
N LYS A 198 -10.56 0.85 13.49
CA LYS A 198 -9.30 0.54 12.79
C LYS A 198 -8.11 1.28 13.37
N GLN A 199 -6.93 1.02 12.80
CA GLN A 199 -5.70 1.73 13.16
C GLN A 199 -5.84 3.25 12.93
N TRP A 200 -5.08 4.03 13.69
CA TRP A 200 -5.26 5.48 13.85
C TRP A 200 -5.46 6.26 12.55
N LEU A 201 -4.79 5.88 11.46
CA LEU A 201 -4.95 6.55 10.17
C LEU A 201 -6.39 6.46 9.64
N LEU A 202 -7.02 5.29 9.76
CA LEU A 202 -8.37 5.04 9.28
C LEU A 202 -9.46 5.61 10.22
N GLN A 203 -9.12 5.85 11.49
CA GLN A 203 -9.99 6.59 12.41
C GLN A 203 -10.14 8.06 12.00
N HIS A 204 -9.10 8.63 11.39
CA HIS A 204 -9.08 10.03 10.92
C HIS A 204 -9.36 10.16 9.42
N THR A 205 -9.51 9.05 8.71
CA THR A 205 -9.90 9.06 7.30
C THR A 205 -11.41 9.23 7.23
N GLY A 206 -11.87 10.34 6.64
CA GLY A 206 -13.29 10.62 6.41
C GLY A 206 -13.83 9.97 5.14
N LYS A 207 -15.13 10.12 4.90
CA LYS A 207 -15.74 9.76 3.61
C LYS A 207 -15.09 10.57 2.49
N MET A 208 -15.06 9.96 1.31
CA MET A 208 -14.60 10.57 0.08
C MET A 208 -15.53 11.72 -0.31
N GLU A 209 -14.94 12.89 -0.59
CA GLU A 209 -15.61 14.03 -1.21
C GLU A 209 -16.04 13.69 -2.64
N PRO A 210 -17.02 14.41 -3.24
CA PRO A 210 -17.46 14.15 -4.61
C PRO A 210 -16.33 14.10 -5.63
N ALA A 211 -15.35 15.00 -5.52
CA ALA A 211 -14.16 14.99 -6.39
C ALA A 211 -13.32 13.71 -6.23
N HIS A 212 -13.22 13.17 -5.01
CA HIS A 212 -12.50 11.92 -4.75
C HIS A 212 -13.22 10.73 -5.39
N VAL A 213 -14.56 10.69 -5.34
CA VAL A 213 -15.36 9.64 -5.97
C VAL A 213 -15.14 9.61 -7.49
N VAL A 214 -15.29 10.77 -8.13
CA VAL A 214 -15.04 10.89 -9.58
C VAL A 214 -13.61 10.52 -9.93
N PHE A 215 -12.64 10.94 -9.11
CA PHE A 215 -11.25 10.57 -9.30
C PHE A 215 -11.02 9.05 -9.17
N THR A 216 -11.60 8.38 -8.17
CA THR A 216 -11.43 6.93 -8.01
C THR A 216 -12.04 6.17 -9.18
N ASP A 217 -13.22 6.56 -9.66
CA ASP A 217 -13.85 5.89 -10.80
C ASP A 217 -13.01 6.06 -12.08
N LEU A 218 -12.55 7.28 -12.33
CA LEU A 218 -11.75 7.58 -13.51
C LEU A 218 -10.38 6.90 -13.45
N LEU A 219 -9.74 6.89 -12.28
CA LEU A 219 -8.50 6.17 -12.06
C LEU A 219 -8.69 4.66 -12.23
N HIS A 220 -9.81 4.09 -11.77
CA HIS A 220 -10.12 2.67 -11.97
C HIS A 220 -10.16 2.33 -13.45
N LYS A 221 -10.98 3.08 -14.21
CA LYS A 221 -11.09 2.93 -15.66
C LYS A 221 -9.71 2.95 -16.33
N ARG A 222 -8.89 3.96 -16.04
CA ARG A 222 -7.54 4.09 -16.62
C ARG A 222 -6.64 2.91 -16.27
N ARG A 223 -6.65 2.44 -15.03
CA ARG A 223 -5.88 1.25 -14.63
C ARG A 223 -6.28 0.02 -15.44
N LEU A 224 -7.57 -0.21 -15.67
CA LEU A 224 -8.06 -1.34 -16.47
C LEU A 224 -7.67 -1.21 -17.95
N GLN A 225 -7.68 0.01 -18.49
CA GLN A 225 -7.22 0.30 -19.85
C GLN A 225 -5.72 0.02 -20.00
N THR A 226 -4.89 0.47 -19.06
CA THR A 226 -3.44 0.20 -19.07
C THR A 226 -3.12 -1.30 -18.95
N LEU A 227 -3.98 -2.08 -18.28
CA LEU A 227 -3.83 -3.54 -18.20
C LEU A 227 -4.07 -4.26 -19.53
N GLN A 228 -4.80 -3.66 -20.49
CA GLN A 228 -5.03 -4.29 -21.79
C GLN A 228 -3.73 -4.52 -22.56
N SER A 229 -2.79 -3.56 -22.50
CA SER A 229 -1.48 -3.71 -23.12
C SER A 229 -0.69 -4.89 -22.51
N VAL A 230 -0.87 -5.17 -21.21
CA VAL A 230 -0.26 -6.35 -20.56
C VAL A 230 -0.94 -7.64 -21.00
N ASP A 231 -2.27 -7.63 -21.16
CA ASP A 231 -3.01 -8.81 -21.64
C ASP A 231 -2.57 -9.21 -23.06
N ASP A 232 -2.37 -8.21 -23.92
CA ASP A 232 -1.86 -8.38 -25.27
C ASP A 232 -0.42 -8.85 -25.27
N ALA A 233 0.41 -8.31 -24.38
CA ALA A 233 1.80 -8.70 -24.24
C ALA A 233 1.97 -10.16 -23.79
N VAL A 234 1.22 -10.59 -22.78
CA VAL A 234 1.20 -12.01 -22.35
C VAL A 234 0.76 -12.91 -23.50
N HIS A 235 -0.24 -12.48 -24.27
CA HIS A 235 -0.68 -13.21 -25.44
C HIS A 235 0.40 -13.31 -26.53
N LYS A 236 1.09 -12.21 -26.84
CA LYS A 236 2.19 -12.16 -27.82
C LYS A 236 3.33 -13.10 -27.41
N ILE A 237 3.83 -12.99 -26.18
CA ILE A 237 4.92 -13.84 -25.66
C ILE A 237 4.53 -15.32 -25.70
N ALA A 238 3.33 -15.67 -25.22
CA ALA A 238 2.88 -17.07 -25.24
C ALA A 238 2.61 -17.59 -26.67
N SER A 239 2.28 -16.73 -27.62
CA SER A 239 2.10 -17.11 -29.01
C SER A 239 3.43 -17.27 -29.73
N GLU A 240 4.42 -16.44 -29.41
CA GLU A 240 5.78 -16.56 -29.92
C GLU A 240 6.43 -17.87 -29.44
N LEU A 241 6.35 -18.17 -28.14
CA LEU A 241 6.79 -19.46 -27.61
C LEU A 241 6.07 -20.63 -28.29
N ARG A 242 4.80 -20.48 -28.69
CA ARG A 242 4.08 -21.53 -29.42
C ARG A 242 4.61 -21.67 -30.84
N PHE A 243 4.86 -20.55 -31.51
CA PHE A 243 5.38 -20.51 -32.88
C PHE A 243 6.77 -21.14 -32.96
N LEU A 244 7.61 -20.84 -31.97
CA LEU A 244 8.95 -21.43 -31.79
C LEU A 244 8.93 -22.85 -31.20
N ASN A 245 7.75 -23.42 -30.94
CA ASN A 245 7.57 -24.75 -30.34
C ASN A 245 8.15 -24.94 -28.92
N GLU A 246 8.45 -23.86 -28.20
CA GLU A 246 8.99 -23.88 -26.84
C GLU A 246 7.92 -23.80 -25.74
N LEU A 247 6.67 -23.43 -26.08
CA LEU A 247 5.61 -23.20 -25.07
C LEU A 247 5.30 -24.44 -24.19
N SER A 248 5.50 -25.65 -24.71
CA SER A 248 5.32 -26.88 -23.92
C SER A 248 6.47 -27.16 -22.97
N ASN A 249 7.64 -26.56 -23.21
CA ASN A 249 8.87 -26.73 -22.45
C ASN A 249 9.10 -25.58 -21.45
N THR A 250 8.38 -24.46 -21.59
CA THR A 250 8.52 -23.28 -20.73
C THR A 250 7.54 -23.28 -19.55
N PHE A 251 8.05 -23.04 -18.33
CA PHE A 251 7.24 -22.61 -17.20
C PHE A 251 6.98 -21.09 -17.25
N ILE A 252 5.73 -20.70 -17.03
CA ILE A 252 5.28 -19.30 -16.98
C ILE A 252 4.63 -19.06 -15.62
N ILE A 253 5.21 -18.16 -14.83
CA ILE A 253 4.64 -17.65 -13.58
C ILE A 253 4.15 -16.23 -13.82
N PHE A 254 2.88 -15.95 -13.49
CA PHE A 254 2.30 -14.61 -13.58
C PHE A 254 1.81 -14.17 -12.21
N THR A 255 2.31 -13.01 -11.75
CA THR A 255 1.91 -12.41 -10.49
C THR A 255 2.15 -10.89 -10.47
N SER A 256 1.95 -10.24 -9.32
CA SER A 256 2.16 -8.81 -9.11
C SER A 256 3.02 -8.55 -7.87
N ASP A 257 3.69 -7.39 -7.81
CA ASP A 257 4.53 -7.03 -6.66
C ASP A 257 3.70 -6.61 -5.43
N HIS A 258 2.46 -6.20 -5.61
CA HIS A 258 1.50 -5.94 -4.53
C HIS A 258 0.09 -5.70 -5.09
N GLY A 259 -0.92 -5.72 -4.21
CA GLY A 259 -2.27 -5.25 -4.52
C GLY A 259 -2.37 -3.72 -4.62
N TYR A 260 -3.59 -3.20 -4.66
CA TYR A 260 -3.86 -1.77 -4.76
C TYR A 260 -5.26 -1.44 -4.26
N HIS A 261 -5.38 -0.48 -3.35
CA HIS A 261 -6.67 0.09 -2.97
C HIS A 261 -7.02 1.33 -3.80
N LEU A 262 -8.31 1.46 -4.02
CA LEU A 262 -8.95 2.55 -4.71
C LEU A 262 -10.32 2.78 -4.06
N GLY A 263 -10.37 3.70 -3.10
CA GLY A 263 -11.56 4.07 -2.33
C GLY A 263 -11.86 3.20 -1.10
N GLN A 264 -11.22 2.03 -0.92
CA GLN A 264 -11.44 1.19 0.26
C GLN A 264 -11.12 1.94 1.56
N PHE A 265 -12.03 1.88 2.52
CA PHE A 265 -11.97 2.59 3.80
C PHE A 265 -11.81 4.12 3.69
N GLY A 266 -12.25 4.72 2.58
CA GLY A 266 -12.06 6.14 2.29
C GLY A 266 -10.64 6.49 1.80
N LEU A 267 -9.76 5.50 1.61
CA LEU A 267 -8.45 5.68 1.02
C LEU A 267 -8.58 5.82 -0.49
N ILE A 268 -8.53 7.05 -1.00
CA ILE A 268 -8.64 7.39 -2.43
C ILE A 268 -7.76 6.51 -3.31
N LYS A 269 -6.44 6.45 -3.11
CA LYS A 269 -5.56 5.58 -3.91
C LYS A 269 -4.27 5.21 -3.19
N GLY A 270 -3.82 3.97 -3.38
CA GLY A 270 -2.47 3.62 -3.00
C GLY A 270 -2.26 2.16 -2.69
N LYS A 271 -1.32 1.94 -1.78
CA LYS A 271 -0.93 0.66 -1.22
C LYS A 271 -0.48 0.88 0.23
N ASN A 272 0.28 -0.06 0.79
CA ASN A 272 0.89 0.03 2.12
C ASN A 272 0.00 -0.38 3.31
N MET A 273 -1.21 -0.90 3.10
CA MET A 273 -2.11 -1.43 4.15
C MET A 273 -2.04 -2.96 4.26
N PRO A 274 -2.34 -3.54 5.43
CA PRO A 274 -2.29 -5.00 5.61
C PRO A 274 -3.51 -5.77 5.07
N TYR A 275 -4.50 -5.08 4.52
CA TYR A 275 -5.78 -5.70 4.10
C TYR A 275 -5.67 -6.37 2.74
N GLU A 276 -6.55 -7.33 2.43
CA GLU A 276 -6.45 -8.18 1.23
C GLU A 276 -6.31 -7.40 -0.08
N PHE A 277 -6.95 -6.22 -0.19
CA PHE A 277 -6.84 -5.38 -1.38
C PHE A 277 -5.41 -4.91 -1.69
N ASP A 278 -4.51 -4.84 -0.70
CA ASP A 278 -3.12 -4.40 -0.85
C ASP A 278 -2.13 -5.58 -0.84
N ILE A 279 -2.46 -6.68 -0.15
CA ILE A 279 -1.55 -7.82 0.05
C ILE A 279 -1.82 -9.00 -0.90
N LYS A 280 -3.03 -9.13 -1.42
CA LYS A 280 -3.42 -10.25 -2.28
C LYS A 280 -3.11 -9.92 -3.73
N VAL A 281 -2.50 -10.87 -4.43
CA VAL A 281 -2.06 -10.71 -5.81
C VAL A 281 -2.53 -11.91 -6.65
N PRO A 282 -2.79 -11.73 -7.95
CA PRO A 282 -2.98 -12.87 -8.83
C PRO A 282 -1.72 -13.75 -8.80
N PHE A 283 -1.90 -15.07 -8.84
CA PHE A 283 -0.79 -16.00 -8.90
C PHE A 283 -1.18 -17.19 -9.76
N PHE A 284 -0.71 -17.18 -11.00
CA PHE A 284 -0.95 -18.24 -11.97
C PHE A 284 0.37 -18.89 -12.37
N MET A 285 0.33 -20.19 -12.60
CA MET A 285 1.47 -20.94 -13.09
C MET A 285 1.05 -21.92 -14.18
N ARG A 286 1.80 -21.94 -15.28
CA ARG A 286 1.61 -22.87 -16.40
C ARG A 286 2.96 -23.46 -16.75
N GLY A 287 3.00 -24.72 -17.19
CA GLY A 287 4.23 -25.30 -17.72
C GLY A 287 4.15 -26.81 -17.91
N PRO A 288 5.27 -27.44 -18.27
CA PRO A 288 5.35 -28.88 -18.46
C PRO A 288 4.95 -29.63 -17.19
N GLY A 289 4.17 -30.70 -17.35
CA GLY A 289 3.73 -31.56 -16.25
C GLY A 289 2.67 -30.98 -15.31
N LEU A 290 2.27 -29.71 -15.49
CA LEU A 290 1.21 -29.12 -14.66
C LEU A 290 -0.17 -29.49 -15.19
N GLN A 291 -1.08 -29.77 -14.26
CA GLN A 291 -2.49 -29.95 -14.59
C GLN A 291 -3.09 -28.62 -15.08
N ARG A 292 -4.13 -28.73 -15.90
CA ARG A 292 -4.82 -27.58 -16.50
C ARG A 292 -6.10 -27.32 -15.73
N ASP A 293 -6.42 -26.04 -15.53
CA ASP A 293 -7.65 -25.58 -14.90
C ASP A 293 -7.81 -26.10 -13.46
N VAL A 294 -6.70 -26.07 -12.71
CA VAL A 294 -6.66 -26.49 -11.30
C VAL A 294 -6.53 -25.27 -10.41
N GLU A 295 -7.32 -25.22 -9.36
CA GLU A 295 -7.24 -24.19 -8.33
C GLU A 295 -6.65 -24.80 -7.03
N ILE A 296 -5.58 -24.19 -6.52
CA ILE A 296 -4.90 -24.57 -5.28
C ILE A 296 -5.21 -23.53 -4.20
N ASN A 297 -5.71 -24.00 -3.06
CA ASN A 297 -6.09 -23.15 -1.93
C ASN A 297 -4.95 -22.92 -0.92
N SER A 298 -3.77 -23.51 -1.13
CA SER A 298 -2.61 -23.30 -0.28
C SER A 298 -2.08 -21.86 -0.39
N ILE A 299 -1.57 -21.32 0.72
CA ILE A 299 -0.96 -19.98 0.74
C ILE A 299 0.36 -20.01 -0.03
N VAL A 300 0.48 -19.19 -1.07
CA VAL A 300 1.75 -18.93 -1.75
C VAL A 300 2.12 -17.46 -1.61
N SER A 301 3.42 -17.18 -1.55
CA SER A 301 3.92 -15.82 -1.34
C SER A 301 4.99 -15.43 -2.35
N ASN A 302 5.19 -14.12 -2.53
CA ASN A 302 6.25 -13.57 -3.36
C ASN A 302 7.66 -14.11 -3.02
N ILE A 303 7.93 -14.44 -1.75
CA ILE A 303 9.19 -15.07 -1.30
C ILE A 303 9.37 -16.50 -1.82
N ASP A 304 8.31 -17.17 -2.23
CA ASP A 304 8.35 -18.55 -2.70
C ASP A 304 8.77 -18.62 -4.18
N ILE A 305 8.80 -17.49 -4.90
CA ILE A 305 9.14 -17.44 -6.34
C ILE A 305 10.61 -17.82 -6.60
N ALA A 306 11.56 -17.17 -5.91
CA ALA A 306 12.99 -17.46 -6.05
C ALA A 306 13.34 -18.94 -5.82
N PRO A 307 12.95 -19.58 -4.70
CA PRO A 307 13.25 -20.99 -4.48
C PRO A 307 12.52 -21.90 -5.47
N THR A 308 11.32 -21.55 -5.94
CA THR A 308 10.63 -22.33 -6.98
C THR A 308 11.39 -22.28 -8.31
N ILE A 309 11.90 -21.12 -8.74
CA ILE A 309 12.70 -21.00 -9.98
C ILE A 309 13.99 -21.81 -9.88
N ILE A 310 14.67 -21.77 -8.74
CA ILE A 310 15.89 -22.55 -8.49
C ILE A 310 15.59 -24.06 -8.52
N ASP A 311 14.49 -24.48 -7.91
CA ASP A 311 14.05 -25.88 -7.90
C ASP A 311 13.66 -26.37 -9.30
N MET A 312 12.96 -25.55 -10.10
CA MET A 312 12.68 -25.85 -11.52
C MET A 312 13.95 -26.09 -12.34
N ALA A 313 15.02 -25.37 -12.02
CA ALA A 313 16.33 -25.55 -12.66
C ALA A 313 17.09 -26.78 -12.16
N GLY A 314 16.52 -27.58 -11.25
CA GLY A 314 17.13 -28.78 -10.68
C GLY A 314 18.21 -28.50 -9.64
N LEU A 315 18.27 -27.27 -9.11
CA LEU A 315 19.23 -26.87 -8.09
C LEU A 315 18.69 -27.07 -6.68
N ASN A 316 19.60 -27.34 -5.74
CA ASN A 316 19.25 -27.35 -4.32
C ASN A 316 18.96 -25.91 -3.86
N ILE A 317 17.77 -25.70 -3.30
CA ILE A 317 17.35 -24.41 -2.75
C ILE A 317 18.34 -23.97 -1.65
N PRO A 318 18.96 -22.78 -1.77
CA PRO A 318 19.89 -22.29 -0.76
C PRO A 318 19.24 -22.12 0.62
N LYS A 319 19.93 -22.60 1.67
CA LYS A 319 19.42 -22.61 3.06
C LYS A 319 19.09 -21.24 3.66
N HIS A 320 19.56 -20.15 3.05
CA HIS A 320 19.28 -18.80 3.55
C HIS A 320 17.94 -18.27 3.06
N MET A 321 17.31 -18.86 2.04
CA MET A 321 16.00 -18.43 1.56
C MET A 321 14.91 -18.81 2.57
N ASP A 322 13.96 -17.91 2.78
CA ASP A 322 12.82 -18.13 3.69
C ASP A 322 11.63 -18.80 3.00
N GLY A 323 11.52 -18.57 1.69
CA GLY A 323 10.50 -19.18 0.85
C GLY A 323 10.70 -20.68 0.66
N ARG A 324 9.69 -21.33 0.08
CA ARG A 324 9.73 -22.76 -0.27
C ARG A 324 9.29 -22.95 -1.72
N SER A 325 9.74 -24.01 -2.37
CA SER A 325 9.32 -24.29 -3.74
C SER A 325 7.84 -24.65 -3.78
N ILE A 326 7.10 -23.97 -4.65
CA ILE A 326 5.67 -24.21 -4.89
C ILE A 326 5.46 -25.51 -5.68
N LEU A 327 6.52 -26.09 -6.28
CA LEU A 327 6.41 -27.37 -6.98
C LEU A 327 5.94 -28.51 -6.08
N ASP A 328 6.19 -28.43 -4.76
CA ASP A 328 5.69 -29.39 -3.77
C ASP A 328 4.16 -29.43 -3.70
N LEU A 329 3.49 -28.31 -4.03
CA LEU A 329 2.03 -28.19 -3.99
C LEU A 329 1.37 -28.72 -5.27
N ILE A 330 2.02 -28.50 -6.40
CA ILE A 330 1.49 -28.91 -7.69
C ILE A 330 2.00 -30.32 -7.90
N GLY A 331 1.33 -31.33 -7.33
CA GLY A 331 1.77 -32.74 -7.37
C GLY A 331 2.27 -33.15 -8.75
N THR A 332 3.57 -33.00 -8.97
CA THR A 332 4.12 -33.11 -10.30
C THR A 332 4.39 -34.59 -10.55
N GLY A 333 3.90 -35.11 -11.68
CA GLY A 333 4.47 -36.33 -12.28
C GLY A 333 5.96 -36.16 -12.63
N TYR A 334 6.49 -34.94 -12.49
CA TYR A 334 7.88 -34.52 -12.54
C TYR A 334 8.65 -34.99 -11.28
N LYS A 335 8.65 -36.30 -11.04
CA LYS A 335 9.70 -36.89 -10.21
C LYS A 335 11.01 -36.67 -10.97
N HIS A 336 11.83 -35.73 -10.52
CA HIS A 336 13.24 -35.73 -10.88
C HIS A 336 13.74 -37.18 -10.76
N LYS A 337 14.45 -37.66 -11.79
CA LYS A 337 15.34 -38.81 -11.64
C LYS A 337 16.38 -38.45 -10.57
N ARG A 338 16.00 -38.55 -9.29
CA ARG A 338 16.93 -38.71 -8.18
C ARG A 338 17.55 -40.08 -8.38
N ALA A 339 18.53 -40.13 -9.28
CA ALA A 339 19.42 -41.25 -9.41
C ALA A 339 20.16 -41.39 -8.07
N HIS A 340 19.89 -42.50 -7.40
CA HIS A 340 20.74 -43.11 -6.38
C HIS A 340 21.18 -42.22 -5.21
N PHE A 341 20.31 -41.96 -4.24
CA PHE A 341 20.73 -41.96 -2.82
C PHE A 341 19.55 -42.34 -1.93
N ASN A 342 19.65 -43.57 -1.39
CA ASN A 342 18.83 -44.21 -0.36
C ASN A 342 17.30 -44.21 -0.57
N ALA A 343 16.87 -45.29 -1.22
CA ALA A 343 15.58 -45.92 -0.96
C ALA A 343 15.49 -46.31 0.52
N ASN A 344 14.94 -45.40 1.31
CA ASN A 344 14.21 -45.62 2.56
C ASN A 344 13.51 -44.30 2.92
N ILE A 345 12.70 -43.78 1.99
CA ILE A 345 11.69 -42.78 2.34
C ILE A 345 10.52 -43.57 2.90
N SER A 346 10.65 -43.82 4.20
CA SER A 346 9.53 -43.97 5.11
C SER A 346 8.40 -43.01 4.71
N THR A 347 7.17 -43.50 4.76
CA THR A 347 5.90 -42.77 4.66
C THR A 347 5.71 -41.79 5.83
N THR A 348 6.72 -40.99 6.13
CA THR A 348 6.74 -40.00 7.21
C THR A 348 6.03 -38.74 6.77
N GLU A 349 4.81 -38.62 7.28
CA GLU A 349 4.13 -37.38 7.66
C GLU A 349 3.83 -36.40 6.51
N ASN A 350 2.54 -36.26 6.26
CA ASN A 350 1.92 -35.09 5.62
C ASN A 350 2.44 -33.81 6.30
N LYS A 351 3.60 -33.28 5.88
CA LYS A 351 4.02 -31.94 6.28
C LYS A 351 3.04 -30.98 5.63
N SER A 352 2.03 -30.57 6.41
CA SER A 352 1.10 -29.55 6.00
C SER A 352 1.89 -28.36 5.45
N TRP A 353 1.57 -27.94 4.22
CA TRP A 353 2.11 -26.71 3.65
C TRP A 353 1.84 -25.51 4.58
N ARG A 354 2.40 -24.34 4.25
CA ARG A 354 2.18 -23.10 5.00
C ARG A 354 0.68 -22.79 5.13
N GLN A 355 0.19 -22.77 6.37
CA GLN A 355 -1.16 -22.29 6.72
C GLN A 355 -1.17 -20.82 7.16
N THR A 356 -0.02 -20.28 7.59
CA THR A 356 0.10 -18.90 8.09
C THR A 356 1.29 -18.19 7.43
N LEU A 357 1.05 -16.98 6.93
CA LEU A 357 2.05 -16.10 6.33
C LEU A 357 2.27 -14.85 7.18
N LEU A 358 3.54 -14.47 7.37
CA LEU A 358 3.91 -13.20 7.95
C LEU A 358 3.83 -12.11 6.88
N ILE A 359 3.14 -11.02 7.18
CA ILE A 359 3.10 -9.80 6.36
C ILE A 359 3.67 -8.68 7.21
N GLU A 360 4.63 -7.95 6.67
CA GLU A 360 5.34 -6.94 7.42
C GLU A 360 5.55 -5.66 6.64
N ARG A 361 5.57 -4.57 7.39
CA ARG A 361 5.89 -3.26 6.86
C ARG A 361 6.67 -2.46 7.87
N GLY A 362 7.78 -1.88 7.41
CA GLY A 362 8.63 -0.97 8.17
C GLY A 362 9.58 -1.70 9.12
N LYS A 363 10.42 -0.92 9.81
CA LYS A 363 11.45 -1.47 10.67
C LYS A 363 10.86 -2.07 11.95
N MET A 364 11.05 -3.38 12.13
CA MET A 364 10.74 -4.05 13.40
C MET A 364 11.49 -3.36 14.57
N PRO A 365 10.79 -2.95 15.63
CA PRO A 365 11.45 -2.63 16.89
C PRO A 365 12.22 -3.88 17.34
N LYS A 366 13.49 -3.73 17.77
CA LYS A 366 14.30 -4.87 18.26
C LYS A 366 13.45 -5.76 19.19
N LEU A 367 13.39 -7.07 18.93
CA LEU A 367 12.53 -8.05 19.63
C LEU A 367 12.57 -7.94 21.16
N GLY A 368 13.72 -7.55 21.74
CA GLY A 368 13.83 -7.27 23.18
C GLY A 368 12.82 -6.20 23.65
N LYS A 369 12.60 -5.14 22.87
CA LYS A 369 11.58 -4.12 23.16
C LYS A 369 10.15 -4.62 23.01
N ILE A 370 9.90 -5.69 22.23
CA ILE A 370 8.59 -6.33 22.08
C ILE A 370 8.33 -7.24 23.27
N ARG A 371 9.32 -8.05 23.69
CA ARG A 371 9.27 -8.83 24.95
C ARG A 371 9.02 -7.92 26.14
N ASP A 372 9.78 -6.83 26.26
CA ASP A 372 9.60 -5.83 27.30
C ASP A 372 8.24 -5.12 27.20
N ARG A 373 7.68 -4.97 25.99
CA ARG A 373 6.34 -4.41 25.79
C ARG A 373 5.24 -5.38 26.20
N PHE A 374 5.36 -6.67 25.88
CA PHE A 374 4.45 -7.72 26.30
C PHE A 374 4.47 -7.89 27.81
N LEU A 375 5.66 -7.88 28.42
CA LEU A 375 5.82 -7.88 29.87
C LEU A 375 5.20 -6.62 30.50
N LYS A 376 5.43 -5.43 29.91
CA LYS A 376 4.81 -4.17 30.37
C LYS A 376 3.31 -4.06 30.09
N GLN A 377 2.77 -4.73 29.08
CA GLN A 377 1.33 -4.76 28.77
C GLN A 377 0.58 -5.69 29.72
N ARG A 378 1.18 -6.83 30.09
CA ARG A 378 0.71 -7.66 31.21
C ARG A 378 0.65 -6.86 32.52
N GLU A 379 1.55 -5.90 32.70
CA GLU A 379 1.54 -4.95 33.82
C GLU A 379 0.63 -3.72 33.64
N LYS A 380 -0.08 -3.58 32.51
CA LYS A 380 -0.91 -2.41 32.18
C LYS A 380 -2.41 -2.66 32.11
N PHE A 381 -2.90 -3.83 32.52
CA PHE A 381 -4.33 -3.96 32.84
C PHE A 381 -4.68 -2.88 33.86
N LYS A 382 -5.55 -1.93 33.47
CA LYS A 382 -5.95 -0.79 34.30
C LYS A 382 -6.35 -1.31 35.67
N LYS A 383 -6.03 -0.57 36.74
CA LYS A 383 -6.42 -0.87 38.13
C LYS A 383 -7.87 -1.39 38.23
N GLU A 384 -8.76 -0.84 37.41
CA GLU A 384 -10.16 -1.20 37.30
C GLU A 384 -10.40 -2.66 36.86
N ILE A 385 -9.68 -3.16 35.85
CA ILE A 385 -9.79 -4.56 35.38
C ILE A 385 -9.18 -5.53 36.40
N ARG A 386 -8.08 -5.15 37.07
CA ARG A 386 -7.50 -5.95 38.15
C ARG A 386 -8.47 -6.09 39.32
N ILE A 387 -9.10 -4.98 39.71
CA ILE A 387 -10.11 -4.99 40.77
C ILE A 387 -11.33 -5.82 40.33
N ASP A 388 -11.76 -5.76 39.07
CA ASP A 388 -12.88 -6.55 38.55
C ASP A 388 -12.60 -8.07 38.62
N ILE A 389 -11.38 -8.49 38.26
CA ILE A 389 -10.93 -9.89 38.39
C ILE A 389 -10.83 -10.30 39.86
N GLU A 390 -10.21 -9.49 40.72
CA GLU A 390 -10.07 -9.83 42.14
C GLU A 390 -11.45 -9.91 42.83
N CYS A 391 -12.35 -8.99 42.50
CA CYS A 391 -13.72 -8.96 42.99
C CYS A 391 -14.64 -10.01 42.35
N SER A 392 -14.17 -10.77 41.35
CA SER A 392 -14.87 -11.95 40.82
C SER A 392 -14.59 -13.21 41.63
N LYS A 393 -13.51 -13.24 42.42
CA LYS A 393 -13.16 -14.40 43.25
C LYS A 393 -14.11 -14.52 44.45
N PRO A 394 -14.49 -15.75 44.85
CA PRO A 394 -15.43 -15.98 45.96
C PRO A 394 -14.93 -15.48 47.32
N GLU A 395 -13.62 -15.34 47.49
CA GLU A 395 -12.95 -14.86 48.71
C GLU A 395 -13.03 -13.33 48.92
N TYR A 396 -13.48 -12.58 47.90
CA TYR A 396 -13.70 -11.13 47.98
C TYR A 396 -15.18 -10.75 47.84
N GLN A 397 -16.10 -11.71 47.80
CA GLN A 397 -17.54 -11.41 47.71
C GLN A 397 -18.09 -10.90 49.06
N ALA A 398 -19.03 -9.96 48.98
CA ALA A 398 -19.81 -9.54 50.14
C ALA A 398 -21.07 -10.41 50.27
N PRO A 399 -21.58 -10.69 51.50
CA PRO A 399 -21.08 -10.24 52.81
C PRO A 399 -19.84 -11.01 53.29
N CYS A 400 -19.02 -10.37 54.13
CA CYS A 400 -17.80 -10.95 54.69
C CYS A 400 -18.05 -12.24 55.47
N LYS A 401 -17.28 -13.28 55.18
CA LYS A 401 -17.25 -14.55 55.92
C LYS A 401 -16.22 -14.48 57.08
N PRO A 402 -16.33 -15.36 58.10
CA PRO A 402 -15.30 -15.48 59.14
C PRO A 402 -13.92 -15.76 58.51
N ASN A 403 -12.86 -15.08 58.98
CA ASN A 403 -11.49 -15.08 58.42
C ASN A 403 -11.33 -14.47 57.02
N GLN A 404 -12.35 -13.80 56.49
CA GLN A 404 -12.23 -13.01 55.26
C GLN A 404 -11.74 -11.61 55.60
N HIS A 405 -10.59 -11.19 55.06
CA HIS A 405 -10.00 -9.88 55.37
C HIS A 405 -10.53 -8.74 54.49
N TRP A 406 -11.05 -9.05 53.30
CA TRP A 406 -11.44 -8.06 52.30
C TRP A 406 -12.73 -8.47 51.59
N HIS A 407 -13.57 -7.49 51.26
CA HIS A 407 -14.74 -7.68 50.42
C HIS A 407 -14.86 -6.58 49.39
N CYS A 408 -15.56 -6.86 48.30
CA CYS A 408 -15.79 -5.94 47.21
C CYS A 408 -17.21 -5.38 47.23
N LEU A 409 -17.36 -4.10 46.94
CA LEU A 409 -18.65 -3.47 46.66
C LEU A 409 -18.55 -2.61 45.40
N LYS A 410 -19.61 -2.60 44.58
CA LYS A 410 -19.75 -1.65 43.49
C LYS A 410 -20.20 -0.30 44.04
N ASN A 411 -19.57 0.78 43.59
CA ASN A 411 -20.01 2.14 43.90
C ASN A 411 -21.26 2.52 43.08
N ALA A 412 -21.83 3.70 43.36
CA ALA A 412 -23.02 4.22 42.65
C ALA A 412 -22.85 4.39 41.13
N VAL A 413 -21.62 4.27 40.61
CA VAL A 413 -21.28 4.37 39.17
C VAL A 413 -20.91 2.99 38.59
N GLY A 414 -21.16 1.90 39.32
CA GLY A 414 -20.95 0.52 38.87
C GLY A 414 -19.50 0.01 38.91
N ARG A 415 -18.55 0.76 39.51
CA ARG A 415 -17.14 0.34 39.63
C ARG A 415 -16.86 -0.36 40.96
N TRP A 416 -16.13 -1.47 40.90
CA TRP A 416 -15.69 -2.20 42.08
C TRP A 416 -14.70 -1.42 42.94
N ARG A 417 -14.85 -1.57 44.25
CA ARG A 417 -13.90 -1.13 45.28
C ARG A 417 -13.75 -2.22 46.33
N ILE A 418 -12.52 -2.41 46.78
CA ILE A 418 -12.16 -3.37 47.83
C ILE A 418 -12.19 -2.64 49.17
N TYR A 419 -12.85 -3.23 50.14
CA TYR A 419 -13.02 -2.77 51.51
C TYR A 419 -12.51 -3.84 52.47
N LYS A 420 -11.97 -3.43 53.62
CA LYS A 420 -11.55 -4.37 54.65
C LYS A 420 -12.79 -4.88 55.37
N CYS A 421 -12.93 -6.20 55.46
CA CYS A 421 -13.92 -6.82 56.34
C CYS A 421 -13.56 -6.47 57.79
N ARG A 422 -14.47 -5.75 58.47
CA ARG A 422 -14.31 -5.45 59.89
C ARG A 422 -14.93 -6.59 60.68
N GLU A 423 -14.11 -7.27 61.48
CA GLU A 423 -14.64 -8.11 62.55
C GLU A 423 -15.41 -7.24 63.54
N ASN A 424 -16.56 -7.74 63.97
CA ASN A 424 -17.60 -7.03 64.71
C ASN A 424 -17.08 -6.08 65.79
N GLY A 425 -17.57 -4.82 65.77
CA GLY A 425 -17.75 -4.03 66.98
C GLY A 425 -17.35 -2.55 66.89
N LYS A 426 -18.38 -1.69 66.96
CA LYS A 426 -18.41 -0.31 67.48
C LYS A 426 -18.19 0.87 66.51
N ASP A 427 -19.30 1.60 66.37
CA ASP A 427 -19.49 3.05 66.30
C ASP A 427 -18.83 3.86 65.16
N LEU A 428 -19.66 4.17 64.16
CA LEU A 428 -19.48 5.31 63.25
C LEU A 428 -20.29 6.51 63.78
N GLU A 429 -19.74 7.21 64.77
CA GLU A 429 -20.20 8.57 65.09
C GLU A 429 -19.55 9.63 64.19
N LYS A 430 -20.35 10.66 63.91
CA LYS A 430 -20.20 11.69 62.88
C LYS A 430 -18.91 12.52 63.01
N CYS A 431 -18.16 12.68 61.91
CA CYS A 431 -17.19 13.77 61.80
C CYS A 431 -17.88 15.12 61.56
N LYS A 432 -17.72 16.06 62.50
CA LYS A 432 -17.83 17.52 62.29
C LYS A 432 -16.42 18.10 62.28
N CYS A 433 -16.10 18.95 61.29
CA CYS A 433 -14.80 19.59 61.14
C CYS A 433 -14.55 20.70 62.18
N GLY A 434 -13.36 20.72 62.79
CA GLY A 434 -12.90 21.80 63.67
C GLY A 434 -11.37 21.80 63.94
N LYS A 435 -10.68 22.78 63.31
CA LYS A 435 -9.37 23.43 63.54
C LYS A 435 -8.21 22.72 64.31
N ARG A 436 -7.03 22.72 63.66
CA ARG A 436 -5.67 22.29 64.08
C ARG A 436 -5.05 23.05 65.28
N ARG A 437 -4.16 22.38 66.04
CA ARG A 437 -2.86 22.93 66.51
C ARG A 437 -1.83 21.87 66.98
N ASN A 438 -0.70 21.83 66.25
CA ASN A 438 0.73 21.70 66.60
C ASN A 438 1.36 20.58 67.48
N LYS A 439 2.39 19.97 66.85
CA LYS A 439 3.81 19.76 67.24
C LYS A 439 4.26 18.51 68.04
N ARG A 440 5.16 17.77 67.36
CA ARG A 440 6.58 17.43 67.69
C ARG A 440 6.94 16.06 68.31
N ASP A 441 7.96 15.49 67.64
CA ASP A 441 9.14 14.76 68.13
C ASP A 441 9.20 13.22 68.06
N ALA A 442 10.19 12.78 67.28
CA ALA A 442 11.27 11.82 67.59
C ALA A 442 11.10 10.29 67.36
N ASN A 443 12.03 9.81 66.53
CA ASN A 443 12.99 8.71 66.75
C ASN A 443 12.65 7.24 66.41
N ASP A 444 13.50 6.76 65.48
CA ASP A 444 14.39 5.58 65.54
C ASP A 444 13.93 4.18 65.08
N SER A 445 14.77 3.66 64.17
CA SER A 445 15.39 2.30 64.06
C SER A 445 14.51 1.05 64.20
N ASP A 446 14.80 -0.10 63.61
CA ASP A 446 15.77 -0.62 62.63
C ASP A 446 15.25 -2.05 62.28
N GLU A 447 15.73 -2.61 61.15
CA GLU A 447 16.12 -4.03 60.92
C GLU A 447 15.23 -5.21 61.41
N GLN A 448 15.14 -6.39 60.79
CA GLN A 448 15.75 -7.06 59.63
C GLN A 448 15.00 -8.39 59.48
N ASP A 449 15.11 -8.99 58.28
CA ASP A 449 15.19 -10.44 58.05
C ASP A 449 14.02 -11.37 58.44
N SER A 450 13.82 -12.52 57.81
CA SER A 450 14.21 -13.09 56.52
C SER A 450 13.51 -14.46 56.42
N LEU A 451 13.31 -14.90 55.18
CA LEU A 451 13.38 -16.30 54.73
C LEU A 451 12.32 -17.34 55.16
N ASP A 452 11.67 -17.82 54.09
CA ASP A 452 11.70 -19.22 53.63
C ASP A 452 10.56 -20.21 53.93
N ASN A 453 9.91 -20.55 52.81
CA ASN A 453 9.80 -21.88 52.20
C ASN A 453 8.67 -22.86 52.57
N MET A 454 8.25 -23.51 51.47
CA MET A 454 7.67 -24.86 51.34
C MET A 454 6.16 -25.05 51.57
N LYS A 455 5.39 -24.94 50.47
CA LYS A 455 4.81 -26.06 49.65
C LYS A 455 4.99 -27.51 50.21
N PRO A 456 4.19 -28.54 49.82
CA PRO A 456 3.12 -28.58 48.79
C PRO A 456 1.95 -29.63 48.97
N VAL A 457 1.04 -29.66 47.96
CA VAL A 457 0.42 -30.85 47.27
C VAL A 457 -0.63 -31.74 48.00
N LYS A 458 -1.82 -31.96 47.37
CA LYS A 458 -2.31 -33.19 46.65
C LYS A 458 -3.85 -33.12 46.43
N GLU A 459 -4.34 -33.27 45.19
CA GLU A 459 -5.20 -34.39 44.64
C GLU A 459 -6.61 -34.50 45.25
N MET A 460 -7.73 -34.84 44.60
CA MET A 460 -8.12 -35.34 43.26
C MET A 460 -9.68 -35.31 43.21
N GLU A 461 -10.27 -35.18 42.00
CA GLU A 461 -11.49 -35.88 41.47
C GLU A 461 -12.86 -35.72 42.20
N GLU A 462 -14.06 -35.78 41.60
CA GLU A 462 -14.58 -36.06 40.24
C GLU A 462 -16.11 -35.73 40.18
N ASN A 463 -16.65 -35.68 38.94
CA ASN A 463 -18.05 -35.91 38.47
C ASN A 463 -19.08 -34.75 38.56
N GLU A 464 -19.52 -34.16 37.43
CA GLU A 464 -20.52 -34.63 36.41
C GLU A 464 -21.96 -34.44 36.93
N GLU A 465 -22.91 -33.75 36.26
CA GLU A 465 -23.57 -34.13 35.00
C GLU A 465 -24.27 -32.95 34.26
N GLU A 466 -24.60 -33.25 32.99
CA GLU A 466 -25.17 -32.46 31.88
C GLU A 466 -26.72 -32.39 31.81
N MET A 467 -27.23 -31.53 30.90
CA MET A 467 -28.31 -31.78 29.90
C MET A 467 -28.16 -30.68 28.81
N GLU A 468 -28.33 -30.85 27.49
CA GLU A 468 -29.37 -31.52 26.69
C GLU A 468 -28.85 -31.89 25.29
N GLU A 469 -29.33 -32.98 24.67
CA GLU A 469 -30.07 -32.99 23.37
C GLU A 469 -30.26 -34.42 22.82
N ASN A 470 -31.48 -34.72 22.35
CA ASN A 470 -31.79 -35.70 21.29
C ASN A 470 -33.16 -35.29 20.69
N GLN A 471 -33.20 -34.79 19.45
CA GLN A 471 -33.39 -35.49 18.16
C GLN A 471 -34.85 -35.87 17.77
N TRP A 472 -35.06 -35.80 16.44
CA TRP A 472 -35.99 -36.54 15.55
C TRP A 472 -37.20 -35.80 14.96
N PHE A 473 -37.12 -35.46 13.65
CA PHE A 473 -37.92 -36.13 12.60
C PHE A 473 -37.33 -35.95 11.18
N GLN A 474 -37.42 -37.02 10.37
CA GLN A 474 -36.99 -37.20 8.96
C GLN A 474 -38.13 -36.97 7.95
N GLY A 475 -37.78 -36.85 6.66
CA GLY A 475 -38.60 -37.16 5.46
C GLY A 475 -38.13 -36.35 4.24
N ILE A 476 -37.29 -36.84 3.32
CA ILE A 476 -37.51 -37.76 2.17
C ILE A 476 -38.64 -37.31 1.22
N MET A 477 -38.29 -36.93 -0.01
CA MET A 477 -38.87 -37.40 -1.30
C MET A 477 -37.92 -37.06 -2.47
N ASP A 478 -37.73 -38.06 -3.34
CA ASP A 478 -36.91 -38.10 -4.56
C ASP A 478 -37.61 -37.52 -5.81
N ASP A 479 -36.81 -37.45 -6.89
CA ASP A 479 -37.14 -37.74 -8.31
C ASP A 479 -37.01 -36.63 -9.38
N ASP A 480 -36.18 -37.02 -10.38
CA ASP A 480 -36.28 -36.89 -11.83
C ASP A 480 -35.70 -35.71 -12.66
N GLU A 481 -34.60 -36.06 -13.35
CA GLU A 481 -34.40 -36.06 -14.82
C GLU A 481 -35.24 -35.12 -15.69
N ILE A 482 -34.55 -34.27 -16.50
CA ILE A 482 -34.96 -34.00 -17.88
C ILE A 482 -33.73 -34.03 -18.82
N VAL A 483 -33.89 -34.79 -19.90
CA VAL A 483 -32.93 -35.27 -20.88
C VAL A 483 -33.29 -34.73 -22.30
N TYR A 484 -32.31 -34.06 -22.96
CA TYR A 484 -32.04 -33.92 -24.43
C TYR A 484 -33.05 -33.19 -25.37
N PRO A 485 -32.74 -32.82 -26.67
CA PRO A 485 -31.57 -33.17 -27.53
C PRO A 485 -30.92 -32.08 -28.45
N ILE A 486 -29.64 -32.33 -28.81
CA ILE A 486 -29.01 -32.40 -30.16
C ILE A 486 -29.41 -31.36 -31.25
N SER A 487 -28.43 -30.62 -31.81
CA SER A 487 -28.00 -30.85 -33.21
C SER A 487 -26.65 -30.21 -33.57
N ALA A 488 -25.78 -31.03 -34.16
CA ALA A 488 -24.60 -30.64 -34.91
C ALA A 488 -24.84 -31.04 -36.37
N LYS A 489 -24.70 -30.11 -37.31
CA LYS A 489 -24.28 -30.30 -38.71
C LYS A 489 -24.38 -28.97 -39.46
N GLN A 490 -23.25 -28.43 -39.92
CA GLN A 490 -22.90 -28.48 -41.35
C GLN A 490 -21.46 -28.00 -41.57
N ARG A 491 -20.68 -28.81 -42.29
CA ARG A 491 -19.34 -28.52 -42.83
C ARG A 491 -19.46 -28.11 -44.31
N ARG A 492 -18.37 -27.49 -44.80
CA ARG A 492 -17.92 -27.30 -46.21
C ARG A 492 -18.46 -26.03 -46.88
N SER A 493 -17.73 -25.26 -47.69
CA SER A 493 -16.33 -25.23 -48.20
C SER A 493 -16.21 -24.03 -49.16
N ILE A 494 -15.00 -23.80 -49.72
CA ILE A 494 -14.61 -22.89 -50.85
C ILE A 494 -14.01 -21.57 -50.32
N ALA A 495 -12.69 -21.33 -50.28
CA ALA A 495 -11.59 -21.42 -51.25
C ALA A 495 -11.51 -20.26 -52.27
N THR A 496 -10.33 -19.63 -52.29
CA THR A 496 -9.67 -18.83 -53.35
C THR A 496 -10.25 -17.46 -53.72
N PHE A 497 -9.47 -16.39 -53.52
CA PHE A 497 -8.77 -15.64 -54.60
C PHE A 497 -8.07 -14.37 -54.04
N ARG A 498 -6.74 -14.29 -54.21
CA ARG A 498 -5.92 -13.09 -54.46
C ARG A 498 -5.49 -13.19 -55.94
N PRO A 499 -5.24 -12.11 -56.72
CA PRO A 499 -4.04 -11.26 -56.55
C PRO A 499 -4.19 -9.77 -57.03
N ILE A 500 -3.44 -8.78 -56.50
CA ILE A 500 -2.22 -8.08 -57.03
C ILE A 500 -2.46 -6.86 -57.96
N LEU A 501 -1.55 -5.87 -57.84
CA LEU A 501 -1.23 -4.62 -58.60
C LEU A 501 -1.94 -3.33 -58.12
N GLN A 502 -1.30 -2.28 -57.58
CA GLN A 502 -0.03 -1.54 -57.81
C GLN A 502 -0.18 -0.33 -58.76
N SER A 503 0.13 0.85 -58.19
CA SER A 503 0.59 2.14 -58.76
C SER A 503 -0.18 2.81 -59.91
N PHE A 504 -0.51 4.10 -59.76
CA PHE A 504 -0.20 5.17 -60.73
C PHE A 504 -0.40 6.57 -60.09
N GLU A 505 0.51 7.48 -60.39
CA GLU A 505 0.53 8.90 -60.02
C GLU A 505 -0.14 9.81 -61.10
N GLU A 506 -0.37 11.06 -60.67
CA GLU A 506 -0.43 12.34 -61.43
C GLU A 506 -1.75 12.91 -62.01
N LYS A 507 -2.10 14.08 -61.45
CA LYS A 507 -2.40 15.40 -62.05
C LYS A 507 -3.81 15.80 -62.54
N ASP A 508 -4.23 16.94 -61.95
CA ASP A 508 -4.85 18.15 -62.51
C ASP A 508 -6.15 18.05 -63.35
N ASP A 509 -7.24 18.67 -62.89
CA ASP A 509 -7.51 20.13 -63.07
C ASP A 509 -9.01 20.49 -62.88
N SER A 510 -9.19 21.76 -62.51
CA SER A 510 -10.34 22.60 -62.18
C SER A 510 -11.61 22.60 -63.06
N ASN A 511 -12.80 22.80 -62.42
CA ASN A 511 -13.67 23.99 -62.56
C ASN A 511 -15.07 23.83 -61.88
N SER A 512 -15.45 24.76 -60.99
CA SER A 512 -16.58 25.68 -61.22
C SER A 512 -16.70 26.73 -60.10
N LYS A 513 -17.09 27.94 -60.50
CA LYS A 513 -16.97 29.23 -59.81
C LYS A 513 -18.20 29.61 -58.98
N THR A 514 -17.94 30.38 -57.94
CA THR A 514 -18.80 31.34 -57.23
C THR A 514 -19.21 32.55 -58.09
N PRO A 515 -20.22 33.32 -57.65
CA PRO A 515 -20.31 34.76 -57.88
C PRO A 515 -20.19 35.59 -56.58
N THR A 516 -19.76 36.84 -56.75
CA THR A 516 -19.13 37.77 -55.79
C THR A 516 -20.02 38.90 -55.22
N PHE A 517 -19.74 39.26 -53.95
CA PHE A 517 -19.69 40.54 -53.20
C PHE A 517 -20.78 41.65 -53.31
N PRO A 518 -21.05 42.37 -52.18
CA PRO A 518 -20.39 43.67 -51.98
C PRO A 518 -19.88 43.93 -50.53
N SER A 519 -18.94 44.86 -50.43
CA SER A 519 -18.25 45.37 -49.24
C SER A 519 -18.97 46.57 -48.60
N ILE A 520 -18.89 46.72 -47.27
CA ILE A 520 -18.24 47.85 -46.53
C ILE A 520 -18.55 47.76 -45.03
N GLU A 521 -17.48 47.92 -44.25
CA GLU A 521 -17.33 48.44 -42.87
C GLU A 521 -18.45 48.24 -41.84
N ASN A 522 -18.12 47.48 -40.79
CA ASN A 522 -18.24 47.97 -39.42
C ASN A 522 -17.41 47.11 -38.44
N ASP A 523 -16.70 47.82 -37.57
CA ASP A 523 -16.08 47.32 -36.34
C ASP A 523 -17.07 46.45 -35.56
N HIS A 524 -16.73 45.17 -35.34
CA HIS A 524 -17.04 44.35 -34.15
C HIS A 524 -16.66 42.89 -34.44
N ILE A 525 -15.61 42.37 -33.77
CA ILE A 525 -15.39 40.92 -33.68
C ILE A 525 -15.27 40.56 -32.20
N GLU A 526 -16.42 40.22 -31.62
CA GLU A 526 -16.56 39.18 -30.61
C GLU A 526 -16.89 37.85 -31.32
N ALA A 527 -16.47 36.74 -30.69
CA ALA A 527 -16.85 35.35 -30.93
C ALA A 527 -16.24 34.58 -32.13
N LEU A 528 -15.26 33.72 -31.82
CA LEU A 528 -14.84 32.57 -32.66
C LEU A 528 -15.32 31.21 -32.09
N CYS A 529 -16.28 31.26 -31.17
CA CYS A 529 -16.94 30.08 -30.63
C CYS A 529 -18.44 30.37 -30.56
N GLN A 530 -19.25 29.52 -31.16
CA GLN A 530 -20.71 29.60 -31.06
C GLN A 530 -21.25 28.32 -30.40
N GLN A 531 -22.24 28.51 -29.55
CA GLN A 531 -22.91 27.44 -28.81
C GLN A 531 -24.15 27.00 -29.59
N TYR A 532 -24.28 25.69 -29.83
CA TYR A 532 -25.50 25.10 -30.40
C TYR A 532 -25.91 23.88 -29.57
N ASN A 533 -27.14 23.88 -29.06
CA ASN A 533 -27.72 22.83 -28.21
C ASN A 533 -26.76 22.28 -27.14
N SER A 534 -26.27 23.17 -26.28
CA SER A 534 -25.41 22.86 -25.12
C SER A 534 -24.03 22.27 -25.44
N SER A 535 -23.58 22.31 -26.70
CA SER A 535 -22.18 22.07 -27.09
C SER A 535 -21.59 23.32 -27.74
N ILE A 536 -20.32 23.63 -27.44
CA ILE A 536 -19.61 24.78 -28.01
C ILE A 536 -18.77 24.28 -29.19
N PHE A 537 -18.97 24.87 -30.37
CA PHE A 537 -18.12 24.66 -31.54
C PHE A 537 -17.29 25.92 -31.79
N CYS A 538 -15.97 25.76 -31.82
CA CYS A 538 -15.03 26.80 -32.21
C CYS A 538 -14.30 26.36 -33.48
N HIS A 539 -14.30 27.21 -34.50
CA HIS A 539 -13.46 26.96 -35.68
C HIS A 539 -12.01 27.32 -35.35
N TYR A 540 -11.10 26.35 -35.51
CA TYR A 540 -9.65 26.61 -35.49
C TYR A 540 -9.30 27.47 -36.71
N LEU A 541 -8.68 28.63 -36.48
CA LEU A 541 -8.09 29.43 -37.54
C LEU A 541 -6.75 28.81 -37.94
N ASP A 542 -6.66 28.46 -39.22
CA ASP A 542 -5.44 28.08 -39.91
C ASP A 542 -4.35 29.15 -39.82
N HIS A 543 -3.12 28.67 -39.80
CA HIS A 543 -1.90 29.47 -39.92
C HIS A 543 -1.87 30.19 -41.27
N ASP A 544 -2.05 31.52 -41.25
CA ASP A 544 -1.26 32.49 -42.02
C ASP A 544 -1.75 33.91 -41.73
N GLN A 545 -1.06 34.62 -40.83
CA GLN A 545 -1.22 36.07 -40.71
C GLN A 545 0.12 36.77 -40.78
N ASP A 546 0.18 37.75 -41.67
CA ASP A 546 1.31 38.61 -41.97
C ASP A 546 1.90 39.28 -40.71
N LEU A 547 3.23 39.24 -40.60
CA LEU A 547 4.02 39.58 -39.40
C LEU A 547 3.75 41.01 -38.92
N GLU A 548 3.39 41.90 -39.84
CA GLU A 548 3.09 43.30 -39.57
C GLU A 548 1.79 43.47 -38.77
N THR A 549 0.76 42.67 -39.08
CA THR A 549 -0.53 42.68 -38.38
C THR A 549 -0.40 42.15 -36.96
N TRP A 550 0.38 41.08 -36.78
CA TRP A 550 0.71 40.53 -35.46
C TRP A 550 1.46 41.53 -34.58
N ASN A 551 2.46 42.23 -35.15
CA ASN A 551 3.23 43.25 -34.44
C ASN A 551 2.36 44.43 -33.99
N LYS A 552 1.40 44.85 -34.81
CA LYS A 552 0.45 45.93 -34.47
C LYS A 552 -0.49 45.53 -33.33
N GLN A 553 -1.00 44.30 -33.34
CA GLN A 553 -1.85 43.77 -32.26
C GLN A 553 -1.07 43.62 -30.95
N LYS A 554 0.15 43.07 -31.00
CA LYS A 554 1.04 42.96 -29.85
C LYS A 554 1.32 44.32 -29.21
N LYS A 555 1.65 45.33 -30.01
CA LYS A 555 1.92 46.70 -29.53
C LYS A 555 0.71 47.33 -28.83
N LYS A 556 -0.50 47.05 -29.31
CA LYS A 556 -1.76 47.51 -28.70
C LYS A 556 -2.02 46.84 -27.34
N ILE A 557 -1.74 45.54 -27.22
CA ILE A 557 -1.86 44.80 -25.96
C ILE A 557 -0.79 45.26 -24.96
N ASP A 558 0.46 45.42 -25.40
CA ASP A 558 1.56 45.90 -24.56
C ASP A 558 1.29 47.32 -24.00
N GLY A 559 0.69 48.20 -24.80
CA GLY A 559 0.23 49.51 -24.36
C GLY A 559 -0.81 49.44 -23.23
N LYS A 560 -1.83 48.57 -23.37
CA LYS A 560 -2.83 48.35 -22.31
C LYS A 560 -2.21 47.79 -21.03
N ILE A 561 -1.22 46.90 -21.16
CA ILE A 561 -0.48 46.35 -20.00
C ILE A 561 0.28 47.46 -19.27
N ALA A 562 0.92 48.39 -20.00
CA ALA A 562 1.63 49.51 -19.39
C ALA A 562 0.70 50.43 -18.58
N THR A 563 -0.48 50.76 -19.12
CA THR A 563 -1.47 51.59 -18.42
C THR A 563 -1.99 50.91 -17.14
N LEU A 564 -2.25 49.60 -17.18
CA LEU A 564 -2.70 48.83 -16.01
C LEU A 564 -1.63 48.76 -14.92
N ARG A 565 -0.35 48.65 -15.29
CA ARG A 565 0.78 48.68 -14.34
C ARG A 565 0.89 50.04 -13.63
N MET A 566 0.63 51.13 -14.34
CA MET A 566 0.61 52.46 -13.74
C MET A 566 -0.50 52.61 -12.70
N LYS A 567 -1.73 52.19 -13.03
CA LYS A 567 -2.86 52.17 -12.07
C LYS A 567 -2.56 51.31 -10.84
N LEU A 568 -1.90 50.17 -11.03
CA LEU A 568 -1.49 49.29 -9.94
C LEU A 568 -0.47 49.95 -8.99
N SER A 569 0.40 50.84 -9.51
CA SER A 569 1.34 51.61 -8.68
C SER A 569 0.59 52.60 -7.80
N THR A 570 -0.38 53.33 -8.36
CA THR A 570 -1.19 54.31 -7.62
C THR A 570 -1.96 53.64 -6.46
N PHE A 571 -2.54 52.46 -6.69
CA PHE A 571 -3.22 51.71 -5.63
C PHE A 571 -2.29 51.21 -4.52
N LYS A 572 -1.01 50.94 -4.82
CA LYS A 572 -0.02 50.57 -3.80
C LYS A 572 0.33 51.74 -2.89
N ASP A 573 0.40 52.96 -3.43
CA ASP A 573 0.67 54.16 -2.66
C ASP A 573 -0.50 54.54 -1.75
N ILE A 574 -1.73 54.44 -2.24
CA ILE A 574 -2.96 54.61 -1.43
C ILE A 574 -2.98 53.61 -0.26
N ARG A 575 -2.65 52.35 -0.51
CA ARG A 575 -2.57 51.32 0.53
C ARG A 575 -1.49 51.60 1.57
N LYS A 576 -0.38 52.26 1.18
CA LYS A 576 0.69 52.66 2.10
C LYS A 576 0.21 53.78 3.03
N GLN A 577 -0.53 54.76 2.51
CA GLN A 577 -1.12 55.83 3.32
C GLN A 577 -2.18 55.32 4.30
N LEU A 578 -3.08 54.42 3.86
CA LEU A 578 -4.11 53.84 4.74
C LEU A 578 -3.51 53.00 5.89
N ARG A 579 -2.30 52.47 5.71
CA ARG A 579 -1.59 51.75 6.78
C ARG A 579 -0.97 52.67 7.83
N GLN A 580 -0.56 53.88 7.43
CA GLN A 580 0.06 54.84 8.34
C GLN A 580 -0.97 55.52 9.24
N ASN A 581 -2.23 55.63 8.80
CA ASN A 581 -3.30 56.33 9.52
C ASN A 581 -4.31 55.39 10.21
N ARG A 582 -3.87 54.24 10.73
CA ARG A 582 -4.78 53.26 11.38
C ARG A 582 -5.10 53.66 12.84
N PRO A 583 -6.36 53.94 13.22
CA PRO A 583 -6.70 54.30 14.59
C PRO A 583 -6.73 53.09 15.55
N THR A 584 -6.38 53.30 16.82
CA THR A 584 -6.36 52.29 17.89
C THR A 584 -7.56 52.41 18.84
N VAL A 585 -8.23 51.29 19.11
CA VAL A 585 -9.31 51.17 20.11
C VAL A 585 -8.76 50.55 21.40
N LYS A 586 -9.06 51.16 22.55
CA LYS A 586 -8.79 50.63 23.91
C LYS A 586 -10.02 49.90 24.43
N THR A 587 -9.84 48.72 25.02
CA THR A 587 -10.81 48.08 25.92
C THR A 587 -10.11 47.68 27.20
N LYS A 588 -10.57 48.25 28.33
CA LYS A 588 -10.24 47.84 29.70
C LYS A 588 -11.16 46.68 30.10
N ILE A 589 -10.61 45.67 30.76
CA ILE A 589 -11.35 44.80 31.69
C ILE A 589 -10.45 44.63 32.92
N GLU A 590 -10.96 45.07 34.06
CA GLU A 590 -10.42 44.86 35.40
C GLU A 590 -10.79 43.45 35.87
N ASN A 591 -9.93 42.79 36.64
CA ASN A 591 -10.31 41.68 37.52
C ASN A 591 -9.42 41.69 38.76
N GLU A 592 -10.09 41.70 39.91
CA GLU A 592 -9.57 41.76 41.27
C GLU A 592 -8.97 40.43 41.75
N GLU A 593 -8.04 40.55 42.71
CA GLU A 593 -7.40 39.47 43.46
C GLU A 593 -8.31 38.93 44.57
N ASN A 594 -8.34 37.61 44.76
CA ASN A 594 -8.08 36.91 46.03
C ASN A 594 -8.66 35.47 46.03
N SER A 595 -7.81 34.47 46.26
CA SER A 595 -8.24 33.25 46.95
C SER A 595 -7.08 32.59 47.69
N GLU A 596 -7.19 32.61 49.01
CA GLU A 596 -6.35 31.87 49.94
C GLU A 596 -6.56 30.36 49.82
N THR A 597 -5.47 29.61 49.93
CA THR A 597 -5.42 28.14 49.94
C THR A 597 -5.84 27.55 51.29
N CYS A 598 -6.62 26.46 51.28
CA CYS A 598 -6.71 25.49 52.38
C CYS A 598 -6.50 24.06 51.87
N LYS A 599 -5.54 23.34 52.47
CA LYS A 599 -5.26 21.90 52.28
C LYS A 599 -5.68 21.12 53.53
N CYS A 600 -6.28 19.95 53.34
CA CYS A 600 -6.41 18.91 54.37
C CYS A 600 -5.73 17.62 53.85
N GLU A 601 -4.83 17.06 54.65
CA GLU A 601 -4.19 15.76 54.43
C GLU A 601 -5.00 14.68 55.15
N HIS A 602 -5.26 13.56 54.47
CA HIS A 602 -5.33 12.24 55.09
C HIS A 602 -4.61 11.27 54.15
N ASP A 603 -3.55 10.69 54.66
CA ASP A 603 -2.73 9.68 54.02
C ASP A 603 -3.18 8.32 54.55
N ASP A 604 -3.55 7.43 53.65
CA ASP A 604 -3.61 5.98 53.84
C ASP A 604 -3.56 5.36 52.44
N THR A 605 -2.40 5.52 51.80
CA THR A 605 -2.15 4.93 50.48
C THR A 605 -1.41 3.60 50.61
N HIS A 606 -1.91 2.64 49.84
CA HIS A 606 -1.44 1.27 49.73
C HIS A 606 0.03 1.17 49.25
N PRO A 607 0.84 0.18 49.67
CA PRO A 607 2.31 0.13 49.47
C PRO A 607 2.86 -0.03 48.03
N LEU A 608 2.15 0.34 46.97
CA LEU A 608 2.59 0.16 45.58
C LEU A 608 2.93 1.47 44.84
N LEU A 609 3.16 2.56 45.57
CA LEU A 609 3.50 3.87 44.99
C LEU A 609 4.66 4.52 45.74
N LYS A 610 5.88 4.04 45.51
CA LYS A 610 7.11 4.82 45.72
C LYS A 610 8.08 4.50 44.58
N ASP A 611 8.53 5.54 43.89
CA ASP A 611 9.92 5.77 43.46
C ASP A 611 9.97 7.02 42.57
N ASP A 612 10.37 8.15 43.14
CA ASP A 612 10.93 9.28 42.40
C ASP A 612 12.23 9.69 43.10
N VAL A 613 13.35 9.57 42.38
CA VAL A 613 14.69 10.00 42.83
C VAL A 613 14.86 11.48 42.47
N PRO A 614 15.35 12.36 43.37
CA PRO A 614 15.57 13.77 43.05
C PRO A 614 16.82 13.96 42.18
N ILE A 615 16.64 14.60 41.02
CA ILE A 615 17.71 15.13 40.18
C ILE A 615 18.35 16.32 40.89
N THR A 616 19.68 16.37 40.95
CA THR A 616 20.41 17.47 41.62
C THR A 616 20.52 18.71 40.71
N ASP A 617 20.63 19.90 41.30
CA ASP A 617 20.69 21.19 40.58
C ASP A 617 21.80 21.27 39.51
N GLN A 618 22.82 20.43 39.64
CA GLN A 618 23.94 20.32 38.70
C GLN A 618 23.55 19.63 37.38
N GLU A 619 22.67 18.63 37.43
CA GLU A 619 22.14 17.93 36.24
C GLU A 619 21.14 18.79 35.46
N LEU A 620 20.41 19.68 36.16
CA LEU A 620 19.49 20.63 35.55
C LEU A 620 20.25 21.70 34.74
N LEU A 621 21.42 22.13 35.22
CA LEU A 621 22.25 23.13 34.55
C LEU A 621 22.90 22.58 33.27
N GLU A 622 23.35 21.32 33.29
CA GLU A 622 23.87 20.64 32.09
C GLU A 622 22.82 20.46 31.00
N TYR A 623 21.59 20.10 31.38
CA TYR A 623 20.48 19.96 30.45
C TYR A 623 20.14 21.30 29.76
N GLN A 624 20.18 22.40 30.50
CA GLN A 624 19.94 23.75 29.95
C GLN A 624 21.05 24.20 28.99
N ASN A 625 22.31 23.84 29.27
CA ASN A 625 23.46 24.17 28.41
C ASN A 625 23.43 23.38 27.09
N ARG A 626 23.12 22.08 27.12
CA ARG A 626 22.92 21.25 25.90
C ARG A 626 21.85 21.83 24.96
N ARG A 627 20.79 22.42 25.54
CA ARG A 627 19.68 23.02 24.78
C ARG A 627 20.06 24.36 24.13
N ARG A 628 21.01 25.11 24.70
CA ARG A 628 21.52 26.37 24.14
C ARG A 628 22.47 26.13 22.95
N GLU A 629 23.30 25.08 23.00
CA GLU A 629 24.18 24.71 21.88
C GLU A 629 23.41 24.18 20.65
N SER A 630 22.37 23.38 20.88
CA SER A 630 21.50 22.88 19.80
C SER A 630 20.84 24.03 19.00
N ARG A 631 20.45 25.12 19.69
CA ARG A 631 19.88 26.32 19.05
C ARG A 631 20.90 27.14 18.23
N ARG A 632 22.19 27.10 18.59
CA ARG A 632 23.26 27.75 17.82
C ARG A 632 23.58 26.97 16.53
N ARG A 633 23.60 25.64 16.59
CA ARG A 633 23.82 24.78 15.39
C ARG A 633 22.69 24.92 14.35
N SER A 634 21.46 25.19 14.78
CA SER A 634 20.32 25.40 13.88
C SER A 634 20.29 26.77 13.17
N LYS A 635 21.08 27.76 13.61
CA LYS A 635 21.16 29.08 12.95
C LYS A 635 22.22 29.13 11.84
N ASN A 636 23.28 28.31 11.93
CA ASN A 636 24.35 28.27 10.92
C ASN A 636 24.04 27.38 9.69
N SER A 637 22.96 26.58 9.71
CA SER A 637 22.55 25.77 8.54
C SER A 637 21.63 26.49 7.54
N ARG A 638 21.40 27.80 7.69
CA ARG A 638 20.50 28.60 6.83
C ARG A 638 21.22 29.59 5.91
N ILE A 639 22.39 29.24 5.39
CA ILE A 639 23.05 30.03 4.33
C ILE A 639 23.58 29.08 3.25
N ARG A 640 22.84 28.93 2.14
CA ARG A 640 23.35 28.49 0.82
C ARG A 640 22.60 29.22 -0.31
N PRO A 641 23.24 29.43 -1.47
CA PRO A 641 22.91 30.52 -2.40
C PRO A 641 21.72 30.20 -3.33
N ARG A 642 21.02 31.24 -3.76
CA ARG A 642 19.95 31.21 -4.77
C ARG A 642 20.55 31.21 -6.19
N THR A 643 20.15 30.26 -7.02
CA THR A 643 20.22 30.33 -8.49
C THR A 643 18.82 30.50 -9.09
N ASP A 644 18.77 30.99 -10.33
CA ASP A 644 17.79 31.90 -10.94
C ASP A 644 16.29 31.49 -11.09
N PRO A 645 15.38 32.48 -11.31
CA PRO A 645 13.94 32.28 -11.37
C PRO A 645 13.33 32.52 -12.76
N LYS A 646 12.65 31.52 -13.37
CA LYS A 646 11.64 31.75 -14.41
C LYS A 646 10.52 30.71 -14.37
N THR A 647 9.38 31.13 -13.80
CA THR A 647 7.95 30.93 -14.15
C THR A 647 7.13 30.91 -12.86
N SER A 648 6.39 32.00 -12.60
CA SER A 648 5.66 32.24 -11.34
C SER A 648 4.17 32.36 -11.64
N MET A 649 3.43 31.24 -11.50
CA MET A 649 2.09 31.33 -10.92
C MET A 649 2.21 31.83 -9.47
N ASN A 650 1.16 32.49 -8.96
CA ASN A 650 1.17 33.19 -7.68
C ASN A 650 1.81 32.38 -6.53
N SER A 651 3.00 32.79 -6.10
CA SER A 651 3.75 32.19 -4.99
C SER A 651 3.03 32.23 -3.62
N ARG A 652 1.82 32.82 -3.54
CA ARG A 652 0.95 32.80 -2.36
C ARG A 652 -0.08 31.68 -2.40
N THR A 653 -0.68 31.38 -3.55
CA THR A 653 -1.60 30.24 -3.70
C THR A 653 -0.81 28.93 -3.66
N GLU A 654 0.30 28.85 -4.38
CA GLU A 654 1.15 27.65 -4.34
C GLU A 654 1.74 27.41 -2.93
N LYS A 655 2.08 28.48 -2.19
CA LYS A 655 2.60 28.39 -0.82
C LYS A 655 1.51 28.15 0.24
N ALA A 656 0.26 28.54 -0.02
CA ALA A 656 -0.89 28.20 0.81
C ALA A 656 -1.33 26.74 0.59
N LEU A 657 -1.37 26.28 -0.67
CA LEU A 657 -1.65 24.88 -1.03
C LEU A 657 -0.54 23.92 -0.61
N ARG A 658 0.74 24.29 -0.73
CA ARG A 658 1.86 23.52 -0.14
C ARG A 658 1.75 23.42 1.38
N LYS A 659 1.15 24.40 2.05
CA LYS A 659 0.86 24.34 3.49
C LYS A 659 -0.31 23.41 3.81
N ASN A 660 -1.35 23.39 2.96
CA ASN A 660 -2.55 22.58 3.16
C ASN A 660 -2.36 21.10 2.79
N CYS A 661 -1.43 20.78 1.89
CA CYS A 661 -1.11 19.40 1.51
C CYS A 661 0.09 18.80 2.28
N SER A 662 0.51 19.43 3.37
CA SER A 662 1.64 18.96 4.19
C SER A 662 1.15 18.72 5.62
N VAL A 663 0.53 17.57 5.85
CA VAL A 663 0.13 17.16 7.20
C VAL A 663 1.32 16.52 7.91
N PRO A 664 1.70 16.96 9.14
CA PRO A 664 2.82 16.37 9.86
C PRO A 664 2.65 14.86 10.03
N GLN A 665 3.72 14.09 9.80
CA GLN A 665 3.75 12.61 9.87
C GLN A 665 2.92 11.88 8.80
N MET A 666 2.31 12.60 7.86
CA MET A 666 1.60 12.05 6.72
C MET A 666 2.33 12.32 5.42
N ASN A 667 2.28 11.35 4.51
CA ASN A 667 2.63 11.49 3.12
C ASN A 667 1.35 11.80 2.35
N CYS A 668 1.32 13.00 1.81
CA CYS A 668 0.18 13.54 1.09
C CYS A 668 0.55 13.74 -0.38
N PHE A 669 -0.43 13.53 -1.24
CA PHE A 669 -0.30 13.66 -2.68
C PHE A 669 -1.25 14.75 -3.16
N LYS A 670 -0.78 15.54 -4.11
CA LYS A 670 -1.58 16.55 -4.80
C LYS A 670 -2.03 15.98 -6.13
N HIS A 671 -3.31 16.20 -6.46
CA HIS A 671 -3.85 15.93 -7.79
C HIS A 671 -4.30 17.25 -8.42
N ASN A 672 -4.01 17.39 -9.71
CA ASN A 672 -4.34 18.56 -10.53
C ASN A 672 -4.55 18.12 -11.99
N ALA A 673 -4.99 19.07 -12.84
CA ALA A 673 -5.24 18.84 -14.27
C ALA A 673 -4.02 18.28 -15.03
N GLU A 674 -2.80 18.53 -14.54
CA GLU A 674 -1.53 18.10 -15.15
C GLU A 674 -1.13 16.65 -14.78
N HIS A 675 -1.93 15.95 -13.96
CA HIS A 675 -1.57 14.62 -13.48
C HIS A 675 -1.54 13.56 -14.60
N TRP A 676 -2.42 13.69 -15.60
CA TRP A 676 -2.47 12.80 -16.77
C TRP A 676 -2.00 13.54 -18.01
N LYS A 677 -1.27 12.82 -18.87
CA LYS A 677 -0.73 13.37 -20.12
C LYS A 677 -1.47 12.86 -21.35
N THR A 678 -2.38 11.91 -21.16
CA THR A 678 -3.18 11.30 -22.22
C THR A 678 -4.68 11.40 -21.88
N PRO A 679 -5.56 11.68 -22.85
CA PRO A 679 -7.01 11.68 -22.64
C PRO A 679 -7.55 10.36 -22.05
N PRO A 680 -8.66 10.39 -21.31
CA PRO A 680 -9.37 11.57 -20.83
C PRO A 680 -8.56 12.30 -19.73
N PHE A 681 -8.45 13.62 -19.85
CA PHE A 681 -7.78 14.47 -18.86
C PHE A 681 -8.66 14.66 -17.61
N TRP A 682 -8.05 15.08 -16.51
CA TRP A 682 -8.79 15.44 -15.31
C TRP A 682 -9.57 16.73 -15.58
N PRO A 683 -10.92 16.73 -15.42
CA PRO A 683 -11.72 17.91 -15.72
C PRO A 683 -11.30 19.09 -14.84
N GLU A 684 -10.97 20.23 -15.46
CA GLU A 684 -10.56 21.43 -14.71
C GLU A 684 -11.65 21.91 -13.75
N GLU A 685 -12.92 21.67 -14.10
CA GLU A 685 -14.11 22.00 -13.31
C GLU A 685 -14.13 21.33 -11.92
N LEU A 686 -13.49 20.17 -11.78
CA LEU A 686 -13.41 19.45 -10.49
C LEU A 686 -12.30 19.99 -9.58
N GLY A 687 -11.48 20.92 -10.07
CA GLY A 687 -10.43 21.58 -9.32
C GLY A 687 -9.27 20.66 -8.92
N GLU A 688 -8.32 21.22 -8.17
CA GLU A 688 -7.23 20.47 -7.55
C GLU A 688 -7.59 20.03 -6.14
N PHE A 689 -7.15 18.83 -5.75
CA PHE A 689 -7.33 18.34 -4.39
C PHE A 689 -6.05 17.71 -3.85
N CYS A 690 -5.99 17.56 -2.54
CA CYS A 690 -4.90 16.89 -1.84
C CYS A 690 -5.46 15.77 -0.97
N PHE A 691 -4.73 14.68 -0.87
CA PHE A 691 -5.08 13.57 -0.01
C PHE A 691 -3.87 12.97 0.69
N CYS A 692 -4.06 12.58 1.94
CA CYS A 692 -3.02 12.03 2.81
C CYS A 692 -3.41 10.62 3.23
N GLN A 693 -2.74 9.60 2.70
CA GLN A 693 -3.18 8.20 2.84
C GLN A 693 -2.10 7.25 3.32
N ASN A 694 -0.91 7.77 3.56
CA ASN A 694 0.17 6.99 4.09
C ASN A 694 0.84 7.78 5.21
N SER A 695 1.14 7.13 6.32
CA SER A 695 1.97 7.74 7.35
C SER A 695 3.39 7.21 7.30
N ASN A 696 4.35 8.09 7.62
CA ASN A 696 5.74 7.73 7.85
C ASN A 696 5.92 6.70 9.00
N ASN A 697 4.90 6.54 9.86
CA ASN A 697 4.91 5.62 10.99
C ASN A 697 3.98 4.40 10.83
N ASN A 698 3.40 4.17 9.63
CA ASN A 698 2.48 3.06 9.42
C ASN A 698 3.27 1.73 9.26
N THR A 699 3.83 1.28 10.38
CA THR A 699 4.61 0.05 10.56
C THR A 699 3.75 -0.97 11.29
N TYR A 700 3.68 -2.19 10.74
CA TYR A 700 2.89 -3.28 11.29
C TYR A 700 3.51 -4.63 10.96
N TRP A 701 3.08 -5.64 11.70
CA TRP A 701 3.26 -7.04 11.38
C TRP A 701 1.93 -7.75 11.53
N CYS A 702 1.63 -8.61 10.57
CA CYS A 702 0.39 -9.35 10.52
C CYS A 702 0.64 -10.83 10.24
N LEU A 703 -0.20 -11.67 10.83
CA LEU A 703 -0.30 -13.08 10.50
C LEU A 703 -1.58 -13.28 9.69
N ARG A 704 -1.42 -13.74 8.46
CA ARG A 704 -2.51 -14.15 7.57
C ARG A 704 -2.60 -15.66 7.60
N THR A 705 -3.68 -16.19 8.17
CA THR A 705 -3.91 -17.64 8.29
C THR A 705 -5.06 -18.08 7.39
N VAL A 706 -4.80 -19.06 6.53
CA VAL A 706 -5.81 -19.71 5.67
C VAL A 706 -5.58 -21.21 5.76
N ASN A 707 -6.58 -21.91 6.28
CA ASN A 707 -6.68 -23.36 6.24
C ASN A 707 -8.16 -23.75 6.14
N GLU A 708 -8.48 -25.04 6.30
CA GLU A 708 -9.84 -25.56 6.15
C GLU A 708 -10.84 -24.95 7.13
N THR A 709 -10.40 -24.59 8.34
CA THR A 709 -11.29 -24.11 9.41
C THR A 709 -11.14 -22.61 9.70
N HIS A 710 -10.00 -22.01 9.37
CA HIS A 710 -9.65 -20.64 9.75
C HIS A 710 -9.29 -19.79 8.55
N ASN A 711 -9.79 -18.56 8.54
CA ASN A 711 -9.49 -17.57 7.52
C ASN A 711 -9.24 -16.20 8.18
N PHE A 712 -8.10 -16.05 8.84
CA PHE A 712 -7.85 -14.94 9.76
C PHE A 712 -6.80 -13.95 9.25
N LEU A 713 -6.95 -12.70 9.68
CA LEU A 713 -5.94 -11.65 9.58
C LEU A 713 -5.76 -11.01 10.96
N TYR A 714 -4.65 -11.32 11.61
CA TYR A 714 -4.24 -10.69 12.88
C TYR A 714 -3.13 -9.69 12.59
N CYS A 715 -3.22 -8.47 13.10
CA CYS A 715 -2.21 -7.43 12.91
C CYS A 715 -1.91 -6.69 14.21
N GLU A 716 -0.63 -6.40 14.42
CA GLU A 716 -0.18 -5.47 15.45
C GLU A 716 0.56 -4.30 14.80
N PHE A 717 0.22 -3.10 15.25
CA PHE A 717 0.82 -1.86 14.78
C PHE A 717 1.80 -1.34 15.84
N ILE A 718 2.83 -0.60 15.42
CA ILE A 718 3.79 -0.01 16.36
C ILE A 718 3.17 0.95 17.39
N THR A 719 1.96 1.44 17.10
CA THR A 719 1.12 2.27 17.98
C THR A 719 0.45 1.49 19.11
N ASN A 720 0.70 0.17 19.22
CA ASN A 720 0.04 -0.78 20.12
C ASN A 720 -1.45 -1.01 19.80
N PHE A 721 -1.89 -0.60 18.61
CA PHE A 721 -3.19 -1.00 18.10
C PHE A 721 -3.09 -2.43 17.57
N ILE A 722 -4.06 -3.26 17.93
CA ILE A 722 -4.17 -4.65 17.53
C ILE A 722 -5.51 -4.80 16.81
N SER A 723 -5.51 -5.47 15.66
CA SER A 723 -6.74 -5.81 14.95
C SER A 723 -6.75 -7.28 14.59
N TYR A 724 -7.93 -7.87 14.65
CA TYR A 724 -8.18 -9.26 14.28
C TYR A 724 -9.44 -9.34 13.44
N TYR A 725 -9.35 -9.98 12.28
CA TYR A 725 -10.46 -10.18 11.37
C TYR A 725 -10.62 -11.67 11.07
N ASP A 726 -11.85 -12.15 11.19
CA ASP A 726 -12.26 -13.43 10.61
C ASP A 726 -12.92 -13.17 9.26
N LEU A 727 -12.19 -13.48 8.19
CA LEU A 727 -12.58 -13.23 6.81
C LEU A 727 -13.64 -14.21 6.30
N ASN A 728 -13.99 -15.26 7.07
CA ASN A 728 -15.19 -16.05 6.77
C ASN A 728 -16.47 -15.25 7.09
N SER A 729 -16.43 -14.40 8.13
CA SER A 729 -17.56 -13.56 8.55
C SER A 729 -17.48 -12.12 8.03
N ASP A 730 -16.26 -11.58 7.88
CA ASP A 730 -15.99 -10.21 7.44
C ASP A 730 -14.95 -10.22 6.30
N PRO A 731 -15.33 -10.68 5.09
CA PRO A 731 -14.42 -10.80 3.95
C PRO A 731 -13.85 -9.45 3.49
N TYR A 732 -14.51 -8.34 3.84
CA TYR A 732 -14.12 -6.99 3.46
C TYR A 732 -13.40 -6.22 4.58
N GLN A 733 -13.11 -6.88 5.70
CA GLN A 733 -12.45 -6.31 6.88
C GLN A 733 -13.12 -5.03 7.40
N LYS A 734 -14.45 -4.93 7.36
CA LYS A 734 -15.22 -3.76 7.83
C LYS A 734 -15.21 -3.60 9.34
N GLN A 735 -15.19 -4.69 10.12
CA GLN A 735 -15.22 -4.65 11.58
C GLN A 735 -14.31 -5.73 12.17
N PHE A 736 -13.36 -5.34 13.04
CA PHE A 736 -12.54 -6.34 13.72
C PHE A 736 -13.37 -7.12 14.76
N GLN A 737 -13.07 -8.40 14.91
CA GLN A 737 -13.68 -9.23 15.94
C GLN A 737 -12.92 -9.07 17.26
N ILE A 738 -13.66 -8.89 18.36
CA ILE A 738 -13.10 -8.88 19.72
C ILE A 738 -12.83 -10.33 20.10
N LYS A 739 -11.57 -10.64 20.45
CA LYS A 739 -11.22 -11.92 21.07
C LYS A 739 -11.48 -11.90 22.56
#